data_AF-A0A6J3RPD9-F1
#
_entry.id   AF-A0A6J3RPD9-F1
#
_cell.length_a   1.000
_cell.length_b   1.000
_cell.length_c   1.000
_cell.angle_alpha   90.00
_cell.angle_beta   90.00
_cell.angle_gamma   90.00
#
_symmetry.space_group_name_H-M   'P 1'
#
loop_
_entity.id
_entity.type
_entity.pdbx_description
1 polymer ?
#
loop_
_entity_poly.entity_id
_entity_poly.type
_entity_poly.pdbx_seq_one_letter_code
_entity_poly.pdbx_strand_id
1 'polypeptide(L)'
;MSFTSFVYRSSQTLPEAYEDFMYHHLQYYGYFKGPTSLSSTVHRQIEAVSRGVSCPSRPENGNSYSLMLSSPLLKSRQLLHDDLGEVNSRLREPRDLFAFFSSSGPLQAPRWPIECEVIKENIHHIEWVPPQPEYFYQPTGNEKAPKIVGEEKGTVVYQLDSVPTEDSYFTSSRVGGKPGIIKELAVTLQGPEDDTLLFESRFESGNLQKATRVNTYEYELTLRTDLYTNKHTQWFYFRVQNTRKDVTYRFTIVNLLKPKSLYTIGMKPLMYSQLDASTHSIGWRREGNEIRYYRSNTDDGQQRFYCLTWTIQFPHDQDTCFFAHFYPYTYSDLQCFLLSVANSPVQSQFCKLRTLCRSLAGNIVYLLTITNPARTPQEAAAKKAVVLTARVHPGESNGSWIMKGFLDFILSNSPDAQLLRDIFIFKVVPMLNPDGVIVGNYRCSLAGRDLNRHYKTILEESFPCIWHTRNMIKRLLEEREVLLYCDIHGHSRKSNIFLYGCNNNDHKFWLHERVFPLMLSKNAPDKVSFHSCNFKVQKCKEGTGRVVMWRMGILNSYTMESTFGGSTLGNKRDTHFTLEDLKSLGYHVCDTLLDFCDPDRTKFMQCLAELKELLQQEIHKKFKELGQDMDLEGSWSDISLSDIESSTSGSDSSFSDGLPVHLLNTADELNQKKKMYKKKKRKPLQSRKQRNKQYQKSNLMQETKLTEDAPEGAGFASTLQKQPAFFKNSENTSSSMMKNEKPRLNELNGRDKGTSLGPSKMTTLILTKNKERMQREKPGFTVSCSPKRNTNPSQEPAPDTKPNWSRNRYPATKGGRTTAVVYPSLHIYTYP
;
A
#
# COMPACT_ATOMS: atom_id res chain seq x y z
N MET A 1 -21.34 -34.94 74.06
CA MET A 1 -20.53 -34.46 75.22
C MET A 1 -19.06 -34.44 74.82
N SER A 2 -18.24 -33.71 75.59
CA SER A 2 -16.77 -33.63 75.48
C SER A 2 -16.20 -32.86 74.29
N PHE A 3 -15.41 -31.83 74.61
CA PHE A 3 -14.55 -31.02 73.73
C PHE A 3 -13.14 -31.62 73.64
N THR A 4 -12.40 -31.26 72.57
CA THR A 4 -10.96 -30.96 72.69
C THR A 4 -10.54 -29.90 71.65
N SER A 5 -9.34 -29.35 71.80
CA SER A 5 -8.98 -27.99 71.35
C SER A 5 -7.78 -27.94 70.40
N PHE A 6 -7.80 -26.94 69.49
CA PHE A 6 -6.67 -26.27 68.81
C PHE A 6 -5.39 -27.06 68.44
N VAL A 7 -5.06 -27.09 67.14
CA VAL A 7 -3.82 -26.47 66.63
C VAL A 7 -4.10 -25.83 65.26
N TYR A 8 -3.92 -24.52 65.12
CA TYR A 8 -3.77 -23.86 63.82
C TYR A 8 -2.28 -23.71 63.53
N ARG A 9 -1.73 -24.47 62.56
CA ARG A 9 -0.39 -24.20 62.03
C ARG A 9 -0.52 -23.26 60.84
N SER A 10 0.16 -22.12 60.89
CA SER A 10 0.33 -21.23 59.74
C SER A 10 1.25 -21.89 58.71
N SER A 11 0.67 -22.37 57.61
CA SER A 11 1.44 -22.73 56.41
C SER A 11 2.00 -21.46 55.78
N GLN A 12 3.29 -21.19 55.96
CA GLN A 12 3.99 -20.22 55.12
C GLN A 12 3.94 -20.73 53.68
N THR A 13 3.26 -19.98 52.80
CA THR A 13 3.30 -20.21 51.36
C THR A 13 4.70 -19.85 50.86
N LEU A 14 5.43 -20.85 50.36
CA LEU A 14 6.61 -20.60 49.55
C LEU A 14 6.19 -19.83 48.27
N PRO A 15 7.00 -18.90 47.76
CA PRO A 15 6.76 -18.28 46.46
C PRO A 15 6.62 -19.35 45.36
N GLU A 16 5.68 -19.18 44.44
CA GLU A 16 5.62 -20.04 43.26
C GLU A 16 6.89 -19.84 42.43
N ALA A 17 7.56 -20.94 42.06
CA ALA A 17 8.82 -20.90 41.30
C ALA A 17 8.70 -20.17 39.95
N TYR A 18 7.47 -19.99 39.44
CA TYR A 18 7.17 -19.18 38.27
C TYR A 18 7.36 -17.67 38.52
N GLU A 19 6.91 -17.15 39.66
CA GLU A 19 7.07 -15.74 40.02
C GLU A 19 8.56 -15.42 40.24
N ASP A 20 9.29 -16.27 40.97
CA ASP A 20 10.72 -16.09 41.23
C ASP A 20 11.55 -16.11 39.93
N PHE A 21 11.19 -17.00 39.00
CA PHE A 21 11.72 -17.00 37.63
C PHE A 21 11.41 -15.67 36.90
N MET A 22 10.17 -15.18 36.95
CA MET A 22 9.77 -13.94 36.30
C MET A 22 10.47 -12.70 36.89
N TYR A 23 10.67 -12.64 38.21
CA TYR A 23 11.44 -11.57 38.85
C TYR A 23 12.90 -11.58 38.38
N HIS A 24 13.56 -12.75 38.37
CA HIS A 24 14.92 -12.88 37.83
C HIS A 24 15.00 -12.51 36.34
N HIS A 25 14.03 -12.92 35.53
CA HIS A 25 13.99 -12.61 34.09
C HIS A 25 13.85 -11.10 33.85
N LEU A 26 12.99 -10.42 34.62
CA LEU A 26 12.78 -8.97 34.52
C LEU A 26 13.93 -8.14 35.10
N GLN A 27 14.65 -8.65 36.11
CA GLN A 27 15.90 -8.04 36.60
C GLN A 27 17.04 -8.19 35.57
N TYR A 28 17.19 -9.36 34.95
CA TYR A 28 18.24 -9.63 33.94
C TYR A 28 18.18 -8.66 32.75
N TYR A 29 16.98 -8.38 32.23
CA TYR A 29 16.79 -7.37 31.18
C TYR A 29 16.62 -5.92 31.71
N GLY A 30 16.83 -5.68 33.01
CA GLY A 30 16.84 -4.35 33.62
C GLY A 30 15.46 -3.68 33.78
N TYR A 31 14.36 -4.39 33.52
CA TYR A 31 12.99 -3.90 33.63
C TYR A 31 12.47 -3.84 35.07
N PHE A 32 13.09 -4.57 36.00
CA PHE A 32 12.77 -4.54 37.43
C PHE A 32 14.01 -4.27 38.29
N LYS A 33 13.85 -3.54 39.40
CA LYS A 33 14.93 -3.16 40.35
C LYS A 33 14.50 -3.17 41.82
N GLY A 34 13.35 -3.79 42.15
CA GLY A 34 12.92 -3.95 43.54
C GLY A 34 13.64 -5.12 44.24
N PRO A 35 13.74 -5.10 45.59
CA PRO A 35 14.21 -6.25 46.36
C PRO A 35 13.19 -7.39 46.31
N THR A 36 13.66 -8.64 46.46
CA THR A 36 12.90 -9.89 46.27
C THR A 36 11.94 -10.27 47.42
N SER A 37 11.62 -9.35 48.34
CA SER A 37 10.54 -9.58 49.32
C SER A 37 9.82 -8.29 49.69
N LEU A 38 8.49 -8.37 49.79
CA LEU A 38 7.61 -7.30 50.24
C LEU A 38 7.17 -7.54 51.69
N SER A 39 7.43 -6.57 52.56
CA SER A 39 7.00 -6.62 53.96
C SER A 39 5.50 -6.32 54.10
N SER A 40 4.86 -6.98 55.08
CA SER A 40 3.40 -6.96 55.32
C SER A 40 2.82 -5.58 55.66
N THR A 41 3.65 -4.57 55.92
CA THR A 41 3.24 -3.19 56.19
C THR A 41 2.46 -2.54 55.03
N VAL A 42 2.75 -2.91 53.78
CA VAL A 42 2.14 -2.26 52.59
C VAL A 42 0.66 -2.59 52.44
N HIS A 43 0.22 -3.81 52.80
CA HIS A 43 -1.20 -4.19 52.68
C HIS A 43 -2.13 -3.32 53.55
N ARG A 44 -1.72 -2.98 54.78
CA ARG A 44 -2.58 -2.24 55.74
C ARG A 44 -2.91 -0.81 55.31
N GLN A 45 -2.14 -0.18 54.41
CA GLN A 45 -2.48 1.15 53.90
C GLN A 45 -3.49 1.13 52.75
N ILE A 46 -3.69 -0.02 52.09
CA ILE A 46 -4.63 -0.14 50.96
C ILE A 46 -6.07 -0.35 51.47
N GLU A 47 -6.28 -1.17 52.50
CA GLU A 47 -7.61 -1.42 53.08
C GLU A 47 -8.31 -0.16 53.60
N ALA A 48 -7.55 0.82 54.09
CA ALA A 48 -8.07 2.05 54.69
C ALA A 48 -8.82 2.97 53.70
N VAL A 49 -8.59 2.81 52.39
CA VAL A 49 -9.22 3.63 51.34
C VAL A 49 -10.53 3.00 50.83
N SER A 50 -10.73 1.70 51.04
CA SER A 50 -11.87 0.95 50.47
C SER A 50 -13.16 0.99 51.30
N ARG A 51 -13.18 1.63 52.47
CA ARG A 51 -14.39 1.81 53.30
C ARG A 51 -14.91 3.24 53.18
N GLY A 52 -15.68 3.49 52.11
CA GLY A 52 -16.28 4.80 51.85
C GLY A 52 -17.25 5.24 52.95
N VAL A 53 -17.05 6.45 53.46
CA VAL A 53 -18.00 7.18 54.34
C VAL A 53 -18.33 8.52 53.65
N SER A 54 -19.56 8.99 53.84
CA SER A 54 -20.19 10.04 53.02
C SER A 54 -19.56 11.44 53.16
N CYS A 55 -19.54 12.17 52.05
CA CYS A 55 -19.15 13.59 52.01
C CYS A 55 -20.34 14.52 52.32
N PRO A 56 -20.15 15.55 53.15
CA PRO A 56 -20.95 16.78 53.10
C PRO A 56 -20.34 17.83 52.14
N SER A 57 -21.19 18.78 51.75
CA SER A 57 -21.02 19.95 50.86
C SER A 57 -19.65 20.67 50.76
N ARG A 58 -19.40 21.24 49.56
CA ARG A 58 -18.35 22.24 49.24
C ARG A 58 -18.30 23.43 50.23
N PRO A 59 -17.12 24.09 50.33
CA PRO A 59 -17.02 25.44 49.76
C PRO A 59 -15.89 25.58 48.71
N GLU A 60 -15.59 26.82 48.31
CA GLU A 60 -14.78 27.19 47.13
C GLU A 60 -13.35 27.65 47.49
N ASN A 61 -12.35 27.32 46.66
CA ASN A 61 -11.41 28.26 46.00
C ASN A 61 -10.16 27.60 45.39
N GLY A 62 -9.54 28.29 44.41
CA GLY A 62 -8.09 28.45 44.29
C GLY A 62 -7.19 27.29 43.80
N ASN A 63 -6.84 27.32 42.51
CA ASN A 63 -5.55 26.90 41.92
C ASN A 63 -4.60 25.96 42.71
N SER A 64 -4.56 24.67 42.35
CA SER A 64 -3.27 23.97 42.14
C SER A 64 -3.43 22.67 41.33
N TYR A 65 -3.13 22.71 40.02
CA TYR A 65 -3.00 21.53 39.16
C TYR A 65 -1.74 21.61 38.28
N SER A 66 -0.59 21.94 38.89
CA SER A 66 0.71 21.91 38.20
C SER A 66 1.89 21.75 39.17
N LEU A 67 2.03 20.57 39.79
CA LEU A 67 3.31 19.97 40.24
C LEU A 67 3.05 18.62 40.94
N MET A 68 3.47 17.52 40.30
CA MET A 68 3.80 16.17 40.82
C MET A 68 3.53 15.10 39.74
N LEU A 69 4.33 15.15 38.66
CA LEU A 69 4.27 14.17 37.56
C LEU A 69 5.67 13.62 37.28
N SER A 70 6.32 13.12 38.34
CA SER A 70 7.74 12.76 38.32
C SER A 70 8.13 11.66 39.33
N SER A 71 7.47 10.50 39.25
CA SER A 71 7.97 9.21 39.78
C SER A 71 7.56 8.08 38.85
N PRO A 72 8.50 7.31 38.25
CA PRO A 72 8.19 6.34 37.20
C PRO A 72 7.86 4.95 37.78
N LEU A 73 6.66 4.79 38.36
CA LEU A 73 6.14 3.49 38.79
C LEU A 73 4.86 3.13 38.01
N LEU A 74 4.86 1.92 37.43
CA LEU A 74 3.71 1.22 36.85
C LEU A 74 2.92 1.95 35.74
N LYS A 75 3.47 1.97 34.51
CA LYS A 75 2.67 2.07 33.28
C LYS A 75 2.22 0.67 32.83
N SER A 76 1.18 0.10 33.45
CA SER A 76 0.59 -1.18 33.02
C SER A 76 -0.93 -1.22 33.20
N ARG A 77 -1.61 -1.95 32.30
CA ARG A 77 -3.05 -2.28 32.34
C ARG A 77 -3.25 -3.81 32.50
N GLN A 78 -2.41 -4.46 33.30
CA GLN A 78 -2.34 -5.92 33.43
C GLN A 78 -3.03 -6.49 34.69
N LEU A 79 -3.88 -5.74 35.38
CA LEU A 79 -4.72 -6.30 36.45
C LEU A 79 -6.11 -6.64 35.93
N LEU A 80 -6.67 -7.72 36.48
CA LEU A 80 -8.07 -8.13 36.35
C LEU A 80 -8.63 -8.34 37.77
N HIS A 81 -9.95 -8.22 37.88
CA HIS A 81 -10.72 -8.60 39.06
C HIS A 81 -11.82 -9.55 38.58
N ASP A 82 -12.10 -10.62 39.34
CA ASP A 82 -13.23 -11.50 39.06
C ASP A 82 -14.53 -10.89 39.61
N ASP A 83 -15.65 -11.11 38.92
CA ASP A 83 -16.97 -10.54 39.25
C ASP A 83 -17.63 -11.14 40.52
N LEU A 84 -16.86 -11.87 41.35
CA LEU A 84 -17.33 -12.59 42.55
C LEU A 84 -16.55 -12.24 43.83
N GLY A 85 -16.23 -10.97 44.02
CA GLY A 85 -16.08 -10.34 45.35
C GLY A 85 -14.81 -10.61 46.17
N GLU A 86 -14.04 -11.67 45.91
CA GLU A 86 -12.77 -11.92 46.59
C GLU A 86 -11.56 -11.29 45.88
N VAL A 87 -10.69 -10.62 46.64
CA VAL A 87 -9.62 -9.75 46.11
C VAL A 87 -8.34 -10.54 45.79
N ASN A 88 -8.43 -11.50 44.86
CA ASN A 88 -7.27 -12.19 44.30
C ASN A 88 -6.78 -11.46 43.03
N SER A 89 -5.75 -10.60 43.20
CA SER A 89 -5.21 -9.77 42.12
C SER A 89 -4.27 -10.54 41.20
N ARG A 90 -4.81 -11.21 40.17
CA ARG A 90 -3.99 -11.93 39.18
C ARG A 90 -3.44 -11.01 38.09
N LEU A 91 -2.16 -11.22 37.75
CA LEU A 91 -1.53 -10.61 36.58
C LEU A 91 -2.10 -11.21 35.30
N ARG A 92 -2.48 -10.35 34.36
CA ARG A 92 -2.93 -10.71 33.02
C ARG A 92 -1.73 -11.18 32.18
N GLU A 93 -1.88 -12.32 31.52
CA GLU A 93 -0.89 -12.85 30.58
C GLU A 93 -0.38 -11.79 29.58
N PRO A 94 0.93 -11.84 29.20
CA PRO A 94 1.50 -10.92 28.23
C PRO A 94 0.79 -11.02 26.87
N ARG A 95 0.08 -9.95 26.47
CA ARG A 95 -0.67 -9.89 25.19
C ARG A 95 0.19 -9.96 23.93
N ASP A 96 1.51 -9.93 24.09
CA ASP A 96 2.50 -9.86 23.01
C ASP A 96 3.30 -11.17 22.84
N LEU A 97 3.09 -12.17 23.71
CA LEU A 97 3.36 -13.56 23.33
C LEU A 97 2.23 -14.01 22.41
N PHE A 98 2.48 -13.88 21.10
CA PHE A 98 1.51 -14.02 20.03
C PHE A 98 0.50 -15.15 20.25
N ALA A 99 -0.73 -14.78 20.58
CA ALA A 99 -1.89 -15.65 20.42
C ALA A 99 -2.01 -15.99 18.93
N PHE A 100 -1.45 -17.13 18.55
CA PHE A 100 -1.69 -17.81 17.30
C PHE A 100 -3.17 -18.21 17.19
N PHE A 101 -3.54 -18.76 16.04
CA PHE A 101 -4.72 -19.60 15.95
C PHE A 101 -4.68 -20.62 17.11
N SER A 102 -5.58 -20.49 18.07
CA SER A 102 -5.82 -21.59 19.00
C SER A 102 -6.24 -22.77 18.13
N SER A 103 -5.59 -23.93 18.32
CA SER A 103 -5.86 -25.14 17.56
C SER A 103 -7.28 -25.69 17.75
N SER A 104 -8.07 -25.07 18.64
CA SER A 104 -9.50 -25.32 18.89
C SER A 104 -10.36 -24.04 18.91
N GLY A 105 -9.84 -22.87 18.52
CA GLY A 105 -10.52 -21.58 18.66
C GLY A 105 -11.00 -20.95 17.34
N PRO A 106 -12.01 -20.07 17.38
CA PRO A 106 -12.53 -19.38 16.19
C PRO A 106 -11.51 -18.38 15.61
N LEU A 107 -11.64 -18.09 14.32
CA LEU A 107 -10.86 -17.05 13.63
C LEU A 107 -11.02 -15.69 14.31
N GLN A 108 -9.95 -14.90 14.39
CA GLN A 108 -10.03 -13.51 14.83
C GLN A 108 -10.78 -12.70 13.76
N ALA A 109 -12.08 -12.52 13.96
CA ALA A 109 -12.98 -11.84 13.03
C ALA A 109 -12.45 -10.45 12.58
N PRO A 110 -12.74 -10.03 11.33
CA PRO A 110 -12.29 -8.75 10.79
C PRO A 110 -12.64 -7.55 11.67
N ARG A 111 -11.66 -6.66 11.86
CA ARG A 111 -11.83 -5.37 12.52
C ARG A 111 -12.05 -4.27 11.49
N TRP A 112 -13.11 -3.51 11.73
CA TRP A 112 -13.60 -2.42 10.91
C TRP A 112 -13.44 -1.08 11.64
N PRO A 113 -13.33 0.06 10.95
CA PRO A 113 -13.49 1.37 11.56
C PRO A 113 -14.81 1.49 12.33
N ILE A 114 -14.82 2.20 13.45
CA ILE A 114 -15.99 2.32 14.35
C ILE A 114 -17.19 3.07 13.74
N GLU A 115 -16.98 3.75 12.61
CA GLU A 115 -17.99 4.46 11.84
C GLU A 115 -18.65 3.61 10.75
N CYS A 116 -18.03 2.49 10.35
CA CYS A 116 -18.53 1.62 9.28
C CYS A 116 -19.67 0.74 9.80
N GLU A 117 -20.87 0.87 9.24
CA GLU A 117 -21.94 -0.12 9.42
C GLU A 117 -21.61 -1.40 8.63
N VAL A 118 -21.84 -2.56 9.25
CA VAL A 118 -21.55 -3.88 8.67
C VAL A 118 -22.73 -4.80 8.97
N ILE A 119 -23.26 -5.49 7.97
CA ILE A 119 -24.35 -6.47 8.16
C ILE A 119 -23.84 -7.72 8.88
N LYS A 120 -24.74 -8.45 9.54
CA LYS A 120 -24.42 -9.71 10.25
C LYS A 120 -24.33 -10.93 9.33
N GLU A 121 -24.79 -10.79 8.09
CA GLU A 121 -24.77 -11.85 7.07
C GLU A 121 -23.35 -12.12 6.61
N ASN A 122 -22.93 -13.39 6.64
CA ASN A 122 -21.63 -13.81 6.16
C ASN A 122 -21.74 -14.22 4.68
N ILE A 123 -21.26 -13.35 3.78
CA ILE A 123 -21.35 -13.57 2.33
C ILE A 123 -20.17 -14.41 1.86
N HIS A 124 -20.48 -15.57 1.29
CA HIS A 124 -19.52 -16.50 0.70
C HIS A 124 -19.93 -16.85 -0.74
N HIS A 125 -18.95 -17.09 -1.60
CA HIS A 125 -19.13 -17.41 -3.02
C HIS A 125 -18.37 -18.68 -3.37
N ILE A 126 -19.00 -19.58 -4.12
CA ILE A 126 -18.33 -20.80 -4.59
C ILE A 126 -17.23 -20.46 -5.62
N GLU A 127 -16.10 -21.17 -5.55
CA GLU A 127 -15.13 -21.17 -6.65
C GLU A 127 -15.73 -21.93 -7.84
N TRP A 128 -15.68 -21.32 -9.02
CA TRP A 128 -16.18 -21.90 -10.26
C TRP A 128 -15.24 -21.51 -11.42
N VAL A 129 -15.18 -22.37 -12.44
CA VAL A 129 -14.44 -22.13 -13.67
C VAL A 129 -15.43 -22.35 -14.83
N PRO A 130 -15.61 -21.37 -15.74
CA PRO A 130 -16.54 -21.52 -16.85
C PRO A 130 -16.10 -22.65 -17.78
N PRO A 131 -17.02 -23.52 -18.24
CA PRO A 131 -16.68 -24.67 -19.09
C PRO A 131 -16.30 -24.28 -20.53
N GLN A 132 -16.44 -23.00 -20.89
CA GLN A 132 -16.06 -22.41 -22.17
C GLN A 132 -15.37 -21.06 -21.93
N PRO A 133 -14.45 -20.61 -22.82
CA PRO A 133 -13.75 -19.34 -22.62
C PRO A 133 -14.69 -18.13 -22.65
N GLU A 134 -14.59 -17.26 -21.63
CA GLU A 134 -15.39 -16.05 -21.54
C GLU A 134 -14.78 -14.93 -22.40
N TYR A 135 -15.19 -14.84 -23.66
CA TYR A 135 -14.70 -13.82 -24.59
C TYR A 135 -14.95 -12.37 -24.13
N PHE A 136 -14.05 -11.47 -24.53
CA PHE A 136 -14.23 -10.02 -24.42
C PHE A 136 -15.50 -9.57 -25.17
N TYR A 137 -16.24 -8.63 -24.57
CA TYR A 137 -17.31 -7.92 -25.24
C TYR A 137 -16.77 -7.20 -26.48
N GLN A 138 -17.47 -7.31 -27.61
CA GLN A 138 -17.08 -6.69 -28.88
C GLN A 138 -17.85 -5.38 -29.06
N PRO A 139 -17.21 -4.21 -28.96
CA PRO A 139 -17.91 -2.93 -29.11
C PRO A 139 -18.41 -2.75 -30.55
N THR A 140 -19.70 -2.53 -30.68
CA THR A 140 -20.38 -2.14 -31.93
C THR A 140 -20.13 -0.66 -32.29
N GLY A 141 -19.76 0.16 -31.31
CA GLY A 141 -19.64 1.62 -31.43
C GLY A 141 -20.96 2.38 -31.25
N ASN A 142 -22.09 1.66 -31.19
CA ASN A 142 -23.44 2.20 -31.04
C ASN A 142 -23.95 2.16 -29.59
N GLU A 143 -23.13 1.72 -28.63
CA GLU A 143 -23.55 1.54 -27.23
C GLU A 143 -24.10 2.86 -26.65
N LYS A 144 -25.23 2.79 -25.94
CA LYS A 144 -25.85 3.97 -25.31
C LYS A 144 -24.84 4.70 -24.42
N ALA A 145 -24.80 6.03 -24.47
CA ALA A 145 -24.06 6.89 -23.53
C ALA A 145 -25.05 7.81 -22.79
N PRO A 146 -25.76 7.32 -21.76
CA PRO A 146 -26.87 8.05 -21.18
C PRO A 146 -26.43 9.33 -20.46
N LYS A 147 -27.28 10.35 -20.58
CA LYS A 147 -27.14 11.59 -19.82
C LYS A 147 -27.45 11.28 -18.36
N ILE A 148 -26.49 11.57 -17.48
CA ILE A 148 -26.67 11.47 -16.03
C ILE A 148 -27.73 12.48 -15.59
N VAL A 149 -28.70 12.06 -14.78
CA VAL A 149 -29.79 12.92 -14.27
C VAL A 149 -29.81 13.05 -12.74
N GLY A 150 -29.23 12.10 -12.01
CA GLY A 150 -29.14 12.15 -10.55
C GLY A 150 -30.49 12.22 -9.83
N GLU A 151 -30.44 12.79 -8.62
CA GLU A 151 -31.58 12.87 -7.69
C GLU A 151 -32.67 13.85 -8.14
N GLU A 152 -32.37 14.81 -9.01
CA GLU A 152 -33.36 15.76 -9.55
C GLU A 152 -34.52 15.07 -10.30
N LYS A 153 -34.30 13.84 -10.77
CA LYS A 153 -35.25 13.08 -11.61
C LYS A 153 -35.34 11.59 -11.26
N GLY A 154 -34.74 11.16 -10.15
CA GLY A 154 -34.65 9.74 -9.80
C GLY A 154 -34.75 9.49 -8.29
N THR A 155 -35.43 8.42 -7.92
CA THR A 155 -35.64 8.02 -6.53
C THR A 155 -34.37 7.38 -5.97
N VAL A 156 -33.84 7.87 -4.85
CA VAL A 156 -32.77 7.18 -4.12
C VAL A 156 -33.35 5.91 -3.49
N VAL A 157 -32.79 4.75 -3.83
CA VAL A 157 -33.25 3.42 -3.35
C VAL A 157 -32.27 2.75 -2.38
N TYR A 158 -31.05 3.29 -2.28
CA TYR A 158 -30.03 2.93 -1.31
C TYR A 158 -29.03 4.08 -1.15
N GLN A 159 -28.63 4.42 0.08
CA GLN A 159 -27.59 5.43 0.36
C GLN A 159 -26.86 5.18 1.69
N LEU A 160 -25.53 5.33 1.69
CA LEU A 160 -24.70 5.33 2.89
C LEU A 160 -24.54 6.76 3.46
N ASP A 161 -25.19 7.03 4.59
CA ASP A 161 -25.08 8.31 5.32
C ASP A 161 -23.65 8.63 5.80
N SER A 162 -22.88 7.60 6.14
CA SER A 162 -21.66 7.70 6.96
C SER A 162 -20.40 7.39 6.15
N VAL A 163 -19.99 8.30 5.27
CA VAL A 163 -18.73 8.22 4.52
C VAL A 163 -17.71 9.22 5.09
N PRO A 164 -16.58 8.76 5.64
CA PRO A 164 -15.46 9.61 6.08
C PRO A 164 -14.99 10.59 4.99
N THR A 165 -15.07 11.88 5.27
CA THR A 165 -14.74 12.99 4.36
C THR A 165 -13.23 13.27 4.27
N GLU A 166 -12.81 14.20 3.40
CA GLU A 166 -11.38 14.51 3.15
C GLU A 166 -10.60 14.96 4.40
N ASP A 167 -11.23 15.71 5.31
CA ASP A 167 -10.61 16.16 6.58
C ASP A 167 -10.58 15.08 7.67
N SER A 168 -11.27 13.95 7.46
CA SER A 168 -11.35 12.86 8.43
C SER A 168 -10.11 11.96 8.38
N TYR A 169 -9.85 11.26 9.48
CA TYR A 169 -8.77 10.29 9.58
C TYR A 169 -9.20 9.11 10.46
N PHE A 170 -8.61 7.94 10.23
CA PHE A 170 -8.86 6.75 11.03
C PHE A 170 -8.59 6.99 12.52
N THR A 171 -9.56 6.70 13.38
CA THR A 171 -9.48 6.92 14.83
C THR A 171 -9.31 5.62 15.62
N SER A 172 -10.15 4.61 15.36
CA SER A 172 -10.14 3.32 16.07
C SER A 172 -10.97 2.25 15.35
N SER A 173 -10.85 1.00 15.77
CA SER A 173 -11.54 -0.14 15.16
C SER A 173 -12.19 -1.10 16.16
N ARG A 174 -13.16 -1.88 15.68
CA ARG A 174 -13.73 -3.04 16.39
C ARG A 174 -14.27 -4.09 15.43
N VAL A 175 -14.46 -5.30 15.94
CA VAL A 175 -15.20 -6.36 15.22
C VAL A 175 -16.65 -5.89 15.03
N GLY A 176 -17.19 -6.06 13.83
CA GLY A 176 -18.54 -5.63 13.45
C GLY A 176 -18.72 -4.13 13.20
N GLY A 177 -17.67 -3.31 13.29
CA GLY A 177 -17.76 -1.87 12.99
C GLY A 177 -18.63 -1.10 13.97
N LYS A 178 -19.60 -0.32 13.46
CA LYS A 178 -20.42 0.61 14.23
C LYS A 178 -21.29 -0.09 15.28
N PRO A 179 -21.23 0.31 16.56
CA PRO A 179 -22.08 -0.27 17.60
C PRO A 179 -23.52 0.22 17.50
N GLY A 180 -24.48 -0.66 17.83
CA GLY A 180 -25.91 -0.33 17.91
C GLY A 180 -26.75 -1.13 16.92
N ILE A 181 -27.92 -0.57 16.58
CA ILE A 181 -28.79 -1.10 15.52
C ILE A 181 -28.26 -0.60 14.18
N ILE A 182 -28.02 -1.53 13.25
CA ILE A 182 -27.66 -1.24 11.86
C ILE A 182 -28.90 -0.69 11.17
N LYS A 183 -28.79 0.44 10.46
CA LYS A 183 -29.94 1.00 9.73
C LYS A 183 -30.40 0.07 8.62
N GLU A 184 -31.70 0.01 8.37
CA GLU A 184 -32.20 -0.44 7.08
C GLU A 184 -32.03 0.72 6.09
N LEU A 185 -31.31 0.49 4.99
CA LEU A 185 -30.95 1.51 4.00
C LEU A 185 -31.50 1.22 2.60
N ALA A 186 -32.12 0.06 2.40
CA ALA A 186 -32.89 -0.26 1.22
C ALA A 186 -34.34 0.24 1.41
N VAL A 187 -35.02 0.57 0.31
CA VAL A 187 -36.43 1.01 0.36
C VAL A 187 -37.39 -0.13 0.68
N THR A 188 -38.45 0.16 1.43
CA THR A 188 -39.54 -0.79 1.68
C THR A 188 -40.39 -0.95 0.42
N LEU A 189 -40.43 -2.16 -0.13
CA LEU A 189 -41.24 -2.51 -1.29
C LEU A 189 -42.74 -2.31 -0.98
N GLN A 190 -43.49 -1.77 -1.93
CA GLN A 190 -44.92 -1.48 -1.77
C GLN A 190 -45.84 -2.69 -2.04
N GLY A 191 -45.28 -3.81 -2.50
CA GLY A 191 -46.00 -5.06 -2.75
C GLY A 191 -45.18 -6.04 -3.61
N PRO A 192 -45.75 -7.22 -3.97
CA PRO A 192 -45.08 -8.20 -4.83
C PRO A 192 -44.87 -7.72 -6.28
N GLU A 193 -45.64 -6.71 -6.71
CA GLU A 193 -45.51 -6.05 -8.01
C GLU A 193 -44.44 -4.95 -8.03
N ASP A 194 -43.84 -4.60 -6.88
CA ASP A 194 -42.77 -3.60 -6.83
C ASP A 194 -41.49 -4.17 -7.43
N ASP A 195 -41.04 -3.57 -8.53
CA ASP A 195 -39.88 -3.97 -9.34
C ASP A 195 -38.60 -3.20 -8.97
N THR A 196 -38.62 -2.47 -7.84
CA THR A 196 -37.46 -1.74 -7.33
C THR A 196 -36.38 -2.69 -6.83
N LEU A 197 -35.21 -2.65 -7.44
CA LEU A 197 -34.04 -3.40 -6.99
C LEU A 197 -33.56 -2.90 -5.62
N LEU A 198 -33.34 -3.84 -4.70
CA LEU A 198 -32.77 -3.56 -3.37
C LEU A 198 -31.26 -3.76 -3.42
N PHE A 199 -30.49 -2.80 -2.91
CA PHE A 199 -29.02 -2.81 -2.94
C PHE A 199 -28.42 -2.94 -1.54
N GLU A 200 -27.24 -3.55 -1.43
CA GLU A 200 -26.43 -3.55 -0.20
C GLU A 200 -24.94 -3.66 -0.54
N SER A 201 -24.08 -3.06 0.28
CA SER A 201 -22.61 -3.18 0.19
C SER A 201 -21.89 -3.10 1.54
N ARG A 202 -22.60 -3.09 2.67
CA ARG A 202 -22.05 -3.05 4.04
C ARG A 202 -21.52 -4.41 4.50
N PHE A 203 -20.67 -5.02 3.69
CA PHE A 203 -20.05 -6.32 3.90
C PHE A 203 -18.61 -6.34 3.40
N GLU A 204 -17.86 -7.40 3.69
CA GLU A 204 -16.40 -7.42 3.44
C GLU A 204 -16.05 -7.22 1.97
N SER A 205 -15.10 -6.32 1.70
CA SER A 205 -14.75 -5.80 0.37
C SER A 205 -15.86 -5.07 -0.40
N GLY A 206 -17.04 -4.87 0.19
CA GLY A 206 -18.16 -4.18 -0.46
C GLY A 206 -17.92 -2.69 -0.71
N ASN A 207 -18.33 -2.20 -1.88
CA ASN A 207 -18.31 -0.79 -2.23
C ASN A 207 -19.45 -0.43 -3.21
N LEU A 208 -20.44 0.27 -2.67
CA LEU A 208 -21.43 1.13 -3.33
C LEU A 208 -21.82 2.21 -2.30
N GLN A 209 -21.86 3.49 -2.69
CA GLN A 209 -22.29 4.57 -1.79
C GLN A 209 -23.78 4.88 -1.93
N LYS A 210 -24.31 4.85 -3.17
CA LYS A 210 -25.69 5.24 -3.46
C LYS A 210 -26.20 4.55 -4.74
N ALA A 211 -27.47 4.17 -4.76
CA ALA A 211 -28.20 3.80 -5.96
C ALA A 211 -29.44 4.69 -6.12
N THR A 212 -29.63 5.23 -7.32
CA THR A 212 -30.75 6.09 -7.71
C THR A 212 -31.48 5.44 -8.90
N ARG A 213 -32.75 5.10 -8.73
CA ARG A 213 -33.63 4.59 -9.78
C ARG A 213 -34.09 5.78 -10.64
N VAL A 214 -33.57 5.89 -11.87
CA VAL A 214 -33.81 7.03 -12.78
C VAL A 214 -34.80 6.71 -13.91
N ASN A 215 -35.14 5.44 -14.08
CA ASN A 215 -36.25 4.94 -14.88
C ASN A 215 -36.68 3.56 -14.34
N THR A 216 -37.73 2.94 -14.88
CA THR A 216 -38.24 1.64 -14.42
C THR A 216 -37.12 0.61 -14.22
N TYR A 217 -36.26 0.41 -15.21
CA TYR A 217 -35.13 -0.53 -15.15
C TYR A 217 -33.75 0.13 -15.34
N GLU A 218 -33.64 1.47 -15.24
CA GLU A 218 -32.36 2.17 -15.32
C GLU A 218 -31.95 2.75 -13.94
N TYR A 219 -30.72 2.45 -13.52
CA TYR A 219 -30.17 2.84 -12.22
C TYR A 219 -28.83 3.57 -12.38
N GLU A 220 -28.68 4.68 -11.67
CA GLU A 220 -27.42 5.41 -11.49
C GLU A 220 -26.79 5.03 -10.15
N LEU A 221 -25.50 4.70 -10.16
CA LEU A 221 -24.74 4.14 -9.07
C LEU A 221 -23.56 5.07 -8.74
N THR A 222 -23.46 5.49 -7.50
CA THR A 222 -22.30 6.24 -6.98
C THR A 222 -21.47 5.30 -6.13
N LEU A 223 -20.19 5.14 -6.43
CA LEU A 223 -19.26 4.38 -5.59
C LEU A 223 -18.66 5.27 -4.52
N ARG A 224 -18.28 4.66 -3.39
CA ARG A 224 -17.55 5.34 -2.33
C ARG A 224 -16.08 5.49 -2.74
N THR A 225 -15.48 6.63 -2.47
CA THR A 225 -14.01 6.77 -2.53
C THR A 225 -13.33 5.91 -1.46
N ASP A 226 -12.02 5.78 -1.57
CA ASP A 226 -11.21 5.15 -0.52
C ASP A 226 -11.35 5.92 0.81
N LEU A 227 -11.52 5.21 1.92
CA LEU A 227 -11.72 5.84 3.22
C LEU A 227 -10.58 6.81 3.58
N TYR A 228 -10.95 7.96 4.15
CA TYR A 228 -10.05 9.05 4.55
C TYR A 228 -9.33 9.73 3.36
N THR A 229 -9.94 9.72 2.18
CA THR A 229 -9.56 10.56 1.04
C THR A 229 -10.72 10.75 0.03
N ASN A 230 -10.69 11.86 -0.70
CA ASN A 230 -11.50 12.11 -1.91
C ASN A 230 -10.91 11.44 -3.18
N LYS A 231 -9.77 10.75 -3.05
CA LYS A 231 -9.06 10.10 -4.16
C LYS A 231 -9.45 8.64 -4.32
N HIS A 232 -9.24 8.15 -5.53
CA HIS A 232 -9.35 6.75 -5.92
C HIS A 232 -10.76 6.15 -5.79
N THR A 233 -11.41 5.99 -6.95
CA THR A 233 -12.67 5.26 -7.12
C THR A 233 -12.54 4.42 -8.39
N GLN A 234 -12.61 3.09 -8.25
CA GLN A 234 -12.56 2.14 -9.37
C GLN A 234 -13.08 0.74 -9.01
N TRP A 235 -12.84 0.28 -7.78
CA TRP A 235 -13.42 -0.97 -7.26
C TRP A 235 -14.91 -0.79 -6.96
N PHE A 236 -15.71 -1.76 -7.36
CA PHE A 236 -17.10 -1.91 -6.93
C PHE A 236 -17.37 -3.38 -6.59
N TYR A 237 -18.19 -3.60 -5.58
CA TYR A 237 -18.70 -4.91 -5.19
C TYR A 237 -19.98 -4.69 -4.36
N PHE A 238 -21.12 -5.13 -4.86
CA PHE A 238 -22.42 -4.90 -4.23
C PHE A 238 -23.42 -6.02 -4.52
N ARG A 239 -24.42 -6.14 -3.66
CA ARG A 239 -25.56 -7.06 -3.76
C ARG A 239 -26.75 -6.36 -4.41
N VAL A 240 -27.57 -7.13 -5.12
CA VAL A 240 -28.84 -6.75 -5.73
C VAL A 240 -29.88 -7.83 -5.42
N GLN A 241 -31.08 -7.44 -5.00
CA GLN A 241 -32.20 -8.33 -4.70
C GLN A 241 -33.50 -7.77 -5.31
N ASN A 242 -34.60 -8.55 -5.24
CA ASN A 242 -35.86 -8.28 -5.97
C ASN A 242 -35.67 -8.25 -7.50
N THR A 243 -34.86 -9.17 -8.02
CA THR A 243 -34.63 -9.30 -9.47
C THR A 243 -35.91 -9.71 -10.19
N ARG A 244 -36.05 -9.28 -11.46
CA ARG A 244 -37.06 -9.79 -12.39
C ARG A 244 -36.38 -10.45 -13.59
N LYS A 245 -36.83 -11.65 -13.95
CA LYS A 245 -36.31 -12.44 -15.06
C LYS A 245 -36.72 -11.85 -16.41
N ASP A 246 -35.92 -12.08 -17.45
CA ASP A 246 -36.16 -11.66 -18.85
C ASP A 246 -36.29 -10.13 -19.08
N VAL A 247 -36.25 -9.33 -18.01
CA VAL A 247 -36.19 -7.86 -18.01
C VAL A 247 -34.77 -7.37 -18.20
N THR A 248 -34.58 -6.38 -19.08
CA THR A 248 -33.26 -5.77 -19.32
C THR A 248 -33.07 -4.55 -18.42
N TYR A 249 -32.21 -4.71 -17.41
CA TYR A 249 -31.78 -3.65 -16.51
C TYR A 249 -30.53 -2.94 -17.06
N ARG A 250 -30.39 -1.63 -16.79
CA ARG A 250 -29.20 -0.85 -17.12
C ARG A 250 -28.59 -0.22 -15.88
N PHE A 251 -27.31 -0.49 -15.63
CA PHE A 251 -26.54 0.15 -14.57
C PHE A 251 -25.63 1.24 -15.12
N THR A 252 -25.43 2.30 -14.35
CA THR A 252 -24.53 3.43 -14.66
C THR A 252 -23.70 3.76 -13.43
N ILE A 253 -22.43 3.35 -13.37
CA ILE A 253 -21.53 3.90 -12.36
C ILE A 253 -21.09 5.29 -12.85
N VAL A 254 -21.33 6.34 -12.05
CA VAL A 254 -21.21 7.74 -12.54
C VAL A 254 -19.90 8.45 -12.17
N ASN A 255 -19.19 8.00 -11.12
CA ASN A 255 -18.11 8.75 -10.48
C ASN A 255 -16.72 8.06 -10.51
N LEU A 256 -16.39 7.32 -11.56
CA LEU A 256 -15.06 6.70 -11.71
C LEU A 256 -13.99 7.76 -11.99
N LEU A 257 -12.78 7.58 -11.46
CA LEU A 257 -11.71 8.59 -11.53
C LEU A 257 -10.62 8.32 -12.57
N LYS A 258 -10.71 7.24 -13.36
CA LYS A 258 -9.66 6.86 -14.32
C LYS A 258 -10.00 7.29 -15.76
N PRO A 259 -9.10 7.94 -16.49
CA PRO A 259 -9.36 8.37 -17.88
C PRO A 259 -9.30 7.24 -18.91
N LYS A 260 -8.83 6.05 -18.51
CA LYS A 260 -8.72 4.84 -19.35
C LYS A 260 -9.01 3.62 -18.48
N SER A 261 -9.82 2.69 -19.00
CA SER A 261 -10.21 1.47 -18.31
C SER A 261 -10.42 0.33 -19.30
N LEU A 262 -10.22 -0.91 -18.87
CA LEU A 262 -10.29 -2.10 -19.74
C LEU A 262 -11.68 -2.35 -20.33
N TYR A 263 -12.73 -1.74 -19.78
CA TYR A 263 -14.07 -1.72 -20.37
C TYR A 263 -14.10 -1.07 -21.77
N THR A 264 -13.14 -0.19 -22.13
CA THR A 264 -13.02 0.33 -23.51
C THR A 264 -12.46 -0.69 -24.51
N ILE A 265 -11.96 -1.84 -24.05
CA ILE A 265 -11.42 -2.92 -24.88
C ILE A 265 -12.06 -4.28 -24.54
N GLY A 266 -13.34 -4.26 -24.15
CA GLY A 266 -14.16 -5.45 -24.04
C GLY A 266 -14.13 -6.20 -22.71
N MET A 267 -13.52 -5.66 -21.66
CA MET A 267 -13.71 -6.21 -20.31
C MET A 267 -15.19 -6.17 -19.91
N LYS A 268 -15.72 -7.29 -19.41
CA LYS A 268 -17.05 -7.39 -18.80
C LYS A 268 -16.98 -7.29 -17.27
N PRO A 269 -18.00 -6.71 -16.60
CA PRO A 269 -18.19 -6.88 -15.16
C PRO A 269 -18.43 -8.35 -14.82
N LEU A 270 -18.34 -8.69 -13.53
CA LEU A 270 -18.74 -10.01 -13.04
C LEU A 270 -20.12 -9.96 -12.40
N MET A 271 -20.89 -11.03 -12.59
CA MET A 271 -22.13 -11.32 -11.89
C MET A 271 -22.05 -12.68 -11.20
N TYR A 272 -22.71 -12.82 -10.04
CA TYR A 272 -22.95 -14.06 -9.32
C TYR A 272 -24.43 -14.12 -8.95
N SER A 273 -25.05 -15.30 -9.07
CA SER A 273 -26.44 -15.56 -8.69
C SER A 273 -26.46 -16.61 -7.57
N GLN A 274 -27.16 -16.32 -6.46
CA GLN A 274 -27.27 -17.29 -5.36
C GLN A 274 -28.13 -18.50 -5.75
N LEU A 275 -29.16 -18.29 -6.58
CA LEU A 275 -29.95 -19.39 -7.13
C LEU A 275 -29.11 -20.28 -8.07
N ASP A 276 -28.34 -19.73 -9.00
CA ASP A 276 -27.45 -20.51 -9.87
C ASP A 276 -26.35 -21.26 -9.10
N ALA A 277 -25.79 -20.64 -8.05
CA ALA A 277 -24.76 -21.27 -7.23
C ALA A 277 -25.31 -22.45 -6.40
N SER A 278 -26.54 -22.33 -5.89
CA SER A 278 -27.17 -23.37 -5.05
C SER A 278 -27.85 -24.48 -5.85
N THR A 279 -28.37 -24.20 -7.05
CA THR A 279 -29.09 -25.17 -7.89
C THR A 279 -28.22 -25.79 -9.00
N HIS A 280 -27.29 -25.03 -9.58
CA HIS A 280 -26.49 -25.45 -10.74
C HIS A 280 -24.97 -25.52 -10.45
N SER A 281 -24.52 -25.18 -9.23
CA SER A 281 -23.11 -25.02 -8.88
C SER A 281 -22.35 -24.03 -9.79
N ILE A 282 -23.04 -23.00 -10.31
CA ILE A 282 -22.45 -21.96 -11.17
C ILE A 282 -22.09 -20.73 -10.32
N GLY A 283 -20.81 -20.36 -10.31
CA GLY A 283 -20.31 -19.21 -9.59
C GLY A 283 -20.20 -17.92 -10.43
N TRP A 284 -19.14 -17.15 -10.18
CA TRP A 284 -18.88 -15.85 -10.82
C TRP A 284 -18.66 -15.97 -12.34
N ARG A 285 -19.45 -15.23 -13.12
CA ARG A 285 -19.38 -15.20 -14.60
C ARG A 285 -19.30 -13.78 -15.17
N ARG A 286 -18.69 -13.65 -16.37
CA ARG A 286 -18.42 -12.40 -17.10
C ARG A 286 -19.60 -11.99 -17.96
N GLU A 287 -20.35 -11.02 -17.46
CA GLU A 287 -21.71 -10.75 -17.91
C GLU A 287 -21.93 -9.33 -18.44
N GLY A 288 -23.04 -9.16 -19.15
CA GLY A 288 -23.54 -7.85 -19.58
C GLY A 288 -23.23 -7.44 -21.02
N ASN A 289 -24.06 -6.51 -21.50
CA ASN A 289 -24.10 -6.00 -22.88
C ASN A 289 -24.05 -4.46 -22.89
N GLU A 290 -24.04 -3.86 -24.08
CA GLU A 290 -23.95 -2.40 -24.30
C GLU A 290 -22.86 -1.70 -23.47
N ILE A 291 -21.73 -2.37 -23.28
CA ILE A 291 -20.71 -1.94 -22.32
C ILE A 291 -19.99 -0.70 -22.85
N ARG A 292 -20.19 0.44 -22.19
CA ARG A 292 -19.55 1.71 -22.56
C ARG A 292 -18.89 2.39 -21.38
N TYR A 293 -17.63 2.75 -21.58
CA TYR A 293 -16.86 3.62 -20.68
C TYR A 293 -16.68 4.99 -21.34
N TYR A 294 -17.11 6.05 -20.66
CA TYR A 294 -17.11 7.41 -21.22
C TYR A 294 -16.78 8.47 -20.16
N ARG A 295 -16.47 9.69 -20.57
CA ARG A 295 -16.29 10.83 -19.65
C ARG A 295 -17.65 11.42 -19.29
N SER A 296 -17.83 11.89 -18.06
CA SER A 296 -18.97 12.74 -17.73
C SER A 296 -18.99 14.01 -18.60
N ASN A 297 -20.19 14.52 -18.85
CA ASN A 297 -20.45 15.81 -19.51
C ASN A 297 -20.89 16.89 -18.50
N THR A 298 -20.67 16.68 -17.21
CA THR A 298 -20.74 17.73 -16.19
C THR A 298 -19.52 18.63 -16.35
N ASP A 299 -19.73 19.86 -16.83
CA ASP A 299 -18.69 20.83 -17.20
C ASP A 299 -18.50 21.91 -16.11
N ASP A 300 -18.71 21.52 -14.85
CA ASP A 300 -18.66 22.34 -13.62
C ASP A 300 -17.23 22.69 -13.15
N GLY A 301 -16.22 22.38 -13.96
CA GLY A 301 -14.81 22.75 -13.72
C GLY A 301 -14.10 21.99 -12.62
N GLN A 302 -14.80 21.18 -11.83
CA GLN A 302 -14.23 20.35 -10.77
C GLN A 302 -13.65 19.01 -11.31
N GLN A 303 -13.49 18.03 -10.43
CA GLN A 303 -12.79 16.77 -10.68
C GLN A 303 -13.47 15.96 -11.79
N ARG A 304 -12.73 15.67 -12.87
CA ARG A 304 -13.27 14.99 -14.06
C ARG A 304 -13.62 13.53 -13.77
N PHE A 305 -14.91 13.25 -13.66
CA PHE A 305 -15.46 11.90 -13.53
C PHE A 305 -15.66 11.19 -14.88
N TYR A 306 -15.66 9.86 -14.80
CA TYR A 306 -15.91 8.93 -15.90
C TYR A 306 -17.02 7.97 -15.50
N CYS A 307 -17.81 7.57 -16.48
CA CYS A 307 -18.97 6.72 -16.32
C CYS A 307 -18.73 5.35 -16.95
N LEU A 308 -19.20 4.29 -16.30
CA LEU A 308 -19.29 2.94 -16.85
C LEU A 308 -20.76 2.54 -16.89
N THR A 309 -21.25 2.14 -18.06
CA THR A 309 -22.58 1.54 -18.20
C THR A 309 -22.52 0.17 -18.87
N TRP A 310 -23.48 -0.67 -18.51
CA TRP A 310 -23.79 -1.95 -19.14
C TRP A 310 -25.28 -2.26 -18.94
N THR A 311 -25.85 -3.07 -19.82
CA THR A 311 -27.14 -3.75 -19.64
C THR A 311 -26.96 -5.18 -19.16
N ILE A 312 -27.94 -5.72 -18.45
CA ILE A 312 -27.97 -7.10 -17.94
C ILE A 312 -29.41 -7.61 -17.89
N GLN A 313 -29.58 -8.94 -17.97
CA GLN A 313 -30.84 -9.63 -17.69
C GLN A 313 -30.56 -10.61 -16.54
N PHE A 314 -31.49 -10.73 -15.58
CA PHE A 314 -31.33 -11.68 -14.49
C PHE A 314 -31.81 -13.08 -14.89
N PRO A 315 -31.14 -14.15 -14.44
CA PRO A 315 -31.51 -15.53 -14.79
C PRO A 315 -32.83 -15.97 -14.15
N HIS A 316 -33.16 -15.40 -12.99
CA HIS A 316 -34.28 -15.80 -12.13
C HIS A 316 -34.98 -14.58 -11.51
N ASP A 317 -36.26 -14.73 -11.19
CA ASP A 317 -37.02 -13.80 -10.36
C ASP A 317 -36.67 -13.98 -8.87
N GLN A 318 -36.72 -12.88 -8.10
CA GLN A 318 -36.49 -12.86 -6.64
C GLN A 318 -35.13 -13.45 -6.21
N ASP A 319 -34.13 -13.44 -7.09
CA ASP A 319 -32.77 -13.86 -6.81
C ASP A 319 -32.04 -12.83 -5.94
N THR A 320 -30.94 -13.28 -5.34
CA THR A 320 -29.94 -12.44 -4.71
C THR A 320 -28.66 -12.52 -5.54
N CYS A 321 -28.48 -11.52 -6.39
CA CYS A 321 -27.32 -11.38 -7.27
C CYS A 321 -26.24 -10.49 -6.65
N PHE A 322 -25.00 -10.67 -7.08
CA PHE A 322 -23.87 -9.78 -6.74
C PHE A 322 -23.15 -9.34 -8.00
N PHE A 323 -22.68 -8.09 -8.02
CA PHE A 323 -21.87 -7.52 -9.09
C PHE A 323 -20.51 -7.08 -8.56
N ALA A 324 -19.43 -7.34 -9.30
CA ALA A 324 -18.08 -6.97 -8.91
C ALA A 324 -17.21 -6.50 -10.09
N HIS A 325 -16.24 -5.64 -9.80
CA HIS A 325 -15.23 -5.19 -10.78
C HIS A 325 -14.34 -6.35 -11.26
N PHE A 326 -13.99 -7.26 -10.34
CA PHE A 326 -13.22 -8.47 -10.57
C PHE A 326 -13.48 -9.47 -9.42
N TYR A 327 -13.09 -10.74 -9.57
CA TYR A 327 -13.40 -11.80 -8.60
C TYR A 327 -12.97 -11.36 -7.19
N PRO A 328 -13.89 -11.23 -6.22
CA PRO A 328 -13.53 -10.87 -4.86
C PRO A 328 -12.55 -11.86 -4.24
N TYR A 329 -11.77 -11.38 -3.28
CA TYR A 329 -10.96 -12.21 -2.39
C TYR A 329 -10.77 -11.44 -1.09
N THR A 330 -11.53 -11.84 -0.08
CA THR A 330 -11.63 -11.14 1.20
C THR A 330 -10.44 -11.47 2.10
N TYR A 331 -10.31 -10.76 3.22
CA TYR A 331 -9.39 -11.13 4.29
C TYR A 331 -9.93 -12.34 5.08
N SER A 332 -11.25 -12.51 5.18
CA SER A 332 -11.85 -13.74 5.71
C SER A 332 -11.49 -14.99 4.88
N ASP A 333 -11.50 -14.93 3.54
CA ASP A 333 -11.06 -16.03 2.67
C ASP A 333 -9.60 -16.41 2.94
N LEU A 334 -8.73 -15.40 3.12
CA LEU A 334 -7.34 -15.62 3.52
C LEU A 334 -7.24 -16.30 4.89
N GLN A 335 -8.01 -15.84 5.88
CA GLN A 335 -7.98 -16.42 7.22
C GLN A 335 -8.45 -17.88 7.24
N CYS A 336 -9.48 -18.23 6.47
CA CYS A 336 -9.94 -19.62 6.28
C CYS A 336 -8.86 -20.49 5.63
N PHE A 337 -8.21 -20.02 4.56
CA PHE A 337 -7.11 -20.74 3.92
C PHE A 337 -5.90 -20.92 4.85
N LEU A 338 -5.52 -19.89 5.60
CA LEU A 338 -4.38 -19.97 6.52
C LEU A 338 -4.66 -20.85 7.74
N LEU A 339 -5.92 -20.95 8.18
CA LEU A 339 -6.34 -21.91 9.21
C LEU A 339 -6.26 -23.36 8.72
N SER A 340 -6.66 -23.67 7.48
CA SER A 340 -6.53 -25.03 6.96
C SER A 340 -5.06 -25.46 6.81
N VAL A 341 -4.19 -24.55 6.36
CA VAL A 341 -2.72 -24.77 6.32
C VAL A 341 -2.12 -24.95 7.72
N ALA A 342 -2.58 -24.18 8.71
CA ALA A 342 -2.11 -24.30 10.10
C ALA A 342 -2.57 -25.61 10.78
N ASN A 343 -3.81 -26.03 10.52
CA ASN A 343 -4.39 -27.26 11.07
C ASN A 343 -3.95 -28.53 10.31
N SER A 344 -3.40 -28.39 9.10
CA SER A 344 -2.88 -29.51 8.30
C SER A 344 -1.65 -30.14 8.97
N PRO A 345 -1.68 -31.42 9.39
CA PRO A 345 -0.56 -32.06 10.07
C PRO A 345 0.65 -32.31 9.15
N VAL A 346 0.47 -32.15 7.83
CA VAL A 346 1.53 -32.22 6.82
C VAL A 346 2.09 -30.83 6.53
N GLN A 347 1.23 -29.87 6.14
CA GLN A 347 1.69 -28.56 5.67
C GLN A 347 2.28 -27.70 6.79
N SER A 348 1.74 -27.80 8.01
CA SER A 348 2.26 -27.09 9.18
C SER A 348 3.70 -27.48 9.55
N GLN A 349 4.23 -28.60 9.04
CA GLN A 349 5.62 -29.00 9.26
C GLN A 349 6.60 -28.06 8.54
N PHE A 350 6.37 -27.81 7.25
CA PHE A 350 7.22 -26.99 6.37
C PHE A 350 6.70 -25.56 6.12
N CYS A 351 5.47 -25.23 6.50
CA CYS A 351 4.91 -23.89 6.45
C CYS A 351 4.68 -23.35 7.87
N LYS A 352 5.53 -22.41 8.30
CA LYS A 352 5.40 -21.71 9.58
C LYS A 352 4.79 -20.33 9.36
N LEU A 353 3.49 -20.23 9.64
CA LEU A 353 2.76 -18.97 9.74
C LEU A 353 3.28 -18.14 10.92
N ARG A 354 3.23 -16.81 10.83
CA ARG A 354 3.55 -15.82 11.88
C ARG A 354 2.75 -14.54 11.67
N THR A 355 2.59 -13.75 12.72
CA THR A 355 2.22 -12.33 12.62
C THR A 355 3.44 -11.53 12.19
N LEU A 356 3.36 -10.79 11.07
CA LEU A 356 4.37 -9.79 10.70
C LEU A 356 4.23 -8.54 11.56
N CYS A 357 2.99 -8.04 11.64
CA CYS A 357 2.57 -6.92 12.46
C CYS A 357 1.04 -6.89 12.56
N ARG A 358 0.50 -5.90 13.26
CA ARG A 358 -0.89 -5.49 13.08
C ARG A 358 -0.99 -4.31 12.12
N SER A 359 -2.12 -4.20 11.44
CA SER A 359 -2.51 -3.05 10.61
C SER A 359 -3.08 -1.91 11.47
N LEU A 360 -3.54 -0.81 10.84
CA LEU A 360 -4.11 0.35 11.55
C LEU A 360 -5.39 -0.03 12.30
N ALA A 361 -6.28 -0.79 11.68
CA ALA A 361 -7.46 -1.35 12.34
C ALA A 361 -7.14 -2.58 13.21
N GLY A 362 -5.87 -2.95 13.42
CA GLY A 362 -5.49 -4.03 14.33
C GLY A 362 -5.68 -5.45 13.76
N ASN A 363 -6.00 -5.57 12.47
CA ASN A 363 -6.03 -6.84 11.75
C ASN A 363 -4.60 -7.40 11.61
N ILE A 364 -4.48 -8.71 11.40
CA ILE A 364 -3.16 -9.37 11.36
C ILE A 364 -2.61 -9.28 9.93
N VAL A 365 -1.40 -8.76 9.79
CA VAL A 365 -0.62 -8.94 8.54
C VAL A 365 0.15 -10.24 8.69
N TYR A 366 -0.25 -11.26 7.94
CA TYR A 366 0.34 -12.59 8.03
C TYR A 366 1.65 -12.71 7.26
N LEU A 367 2.63 -13.40 7.85
CA LEU A 367 3.88 -13.82 7.20
C LEU A 367 3.98 -15.34 7.23
N LEU A 368 4.11 -15.98 6.08
CA LEU A 368 4.41 -17.40 5.98
C LEU A 368 5.92 -17.55 5.73
N THR A 369 6.56 -18.47 6.45
CA THR A 369 7.89 -18.99 6.14
C THR A 369 7.72 -20.42 5.64
N ILE A 370 8.03 -20.67 4.36
CA ILE A 370 7.84 -22.00 3.72
C ILE A 370 9.21 -22.55 3.33
N THR A 371 9.58 -23.70 3.90
CA THR A 371 10.84 -24.43 3.65
C THR A 371 10.73 -25.81 4.29
N ASN A 372 11.28 -26.84 3.65
CA ASN A 372 11.53 -28.10 4.34
C ASN A 372 12.63 -27.88 5.40
N PRO A 373 12.62 -28.58 6.55
CA PRO A 373 13.73 -28.55 7.50
C PRO A 373 15.04 -29.00 6.84
N ALA A 374 16.13 -28.26 7.09
CA ALA A 374 17.47 -28.68 6.71
C ALA A 374 17.97 -29.78 7.66
N ARG A 375 18.78 -30.73 7.17
CA ARG A 375 19.37 -31.81 7.97
C ARG A 375 20.67 -31.37 8.65
N THR A 376 21.36 -30.39 8.07
CA THR A 376 22.60 -29.82 8.59
C THR A 376 22.56 -28.28 8.67
N PRO A 377 23.32 -27.64 9.57
CA PRO A 377 23.49 -26.19 9.57
C PRO A 377 24.04 -25.63 8.24
N GLN A 378 24.86 -26.41 7.54
CA GLN A 378 25.43 -26.07 6.24
C GLN A 378 24.36 -25.98 5.15
N GLU A 379 23.45 -26.96 5.08
CA GLU A 379 22.24 -26.88 4.23
C GLU A 379 21.39 -25.66 4.60
N ALA A 380 21.17 -25.42 5.90
CA ALA A 380 20.35 -24.30 6.38
C ALA A 380 20.92 -22.91 6.00
N ALA A 381 22.25 -22.80 5.93
CA ALA A 381 22.95 -21.61 5.46
C ALA A 381 22.92 -21.48 3.93
N ALA A 382 23.02 -22.59 3.20
CA ALA A 382 23.02 -22.61 1.73
C ALA A 382 21.67 -22.22 1.10
N LYS A 383 20.53 -22.41 1.80
CA LYS A 383 19.21 -22.04 1.28
C LYS A 383 19.09 -20.54 1.01
N LYS A 384 18.92 -20.16 -0.25
CA LYS A 384 18.59 -18.79 -0.67
C LYS A 384 17.15 -18.43 -0.26
N ALA A 385 16.85 -17.15 -0.18
CA ALA A 385 15.51 -16.65 0.09
C ALA A 385 14.78 -16.18 -1.18
N VAL A 386 13.47 -16.40 -1.21
CA VAL A 386 12.54 -15.80 -2.19
C VAL A 386 11.44 -15.10 -1.42
N VAL A 387 11.12 -13.85 -1.79
CA VAL A 387 10.15 -13.01 -1.07
C VAL A 387 9.00 -12.63 -2.01
N LEU A 388 7.77 -12.97 -1.62
CA LEU A 388 6.57 -12.66 -2.39
C LEU A 388 5.58 -11.85 -1.55
N THR A 389 5.06 -10.76 -2.11
CA THR A 389 4.04 -9.91 -1.47
C THR A 389 2.86 -9.64 -2.41
N ALA A 390 1.65 -9.47 -1.87
CA ALA A 390 0.46 -9.16 -2.66
C ALA A 390 -0.52 -8.25 -1.92
N ARG A 391 -1.52 -7.72 -2.64
CA ARG A 391 -2.63 -6.89 -2.11
C ARG A 391 -2.14 -5.71 -1.24
N VAL A 392 -1.10 -5.01 -1.71
CA VAL A 392 -0.75 -3.68 -1.17
C VAL A 392 -1.79 -2.62 -1.54
N HIS A 393 -2.44 -2.80 -2.71
CA HIS A 393 -3.66 -2.11 -3.09
C HIS A 393 -4.89 -3.03 -2.90
N PRO A 394 -5.94 -2.57 -2.22
CA PRO A 394 -7.07 -3.41 -1.81
C PRO A 394 -8.13 -3.69 -2.88
N GLY A 395 -8.08 -3.03 -4.04
CA GLY A 395 -8.94 -3.35 -5.19
C GLY A 395 -8.33 -4.36 -6.17
N GLU A 396 -7.08 -4.78 -5.97
CA GLU A 396 -6.30 -5.59 -6.91
C GLU A 396 -6.37 -7.08 -6.53
N SER A 397 -7.58 -7.65 -6.53
CA SER A 397 -7.88 -9.02 -6.04
C SER A 397 -7.32 -10.13 -6.92
N ASN A 398 -7.04 -9.85 -8.19
CA ASN A 398 -6.25 -10.70 -9.08
C ASN A 398 -4.90 -11.12 -8.44
N GLY A 399 -4.27 -10.23 -7.66
CA GLY A 399 -3.05 -10.53 -6.92
C GLY A 399 -3.25 -11.57 -5.81
N SER A 400 -4.42 -11.62 -5.15
CA SER A 400 -4.75 -12.68 -4.20
C SER A 400 -4.86 -14.04 -4.88
N TRP A 401 -5.48 -14.11 -6.06
CA TRP A 401 -5.72 -15.37 -6.76
C TRP A 401 -4.43 -15.99 -7.31
N ILE A 402 -3.51 -15.16 -7.79
CA ILE A 402 -2.14 -15.58 -8.16
C ILE A 402 -1.39 -16.08 -6.93
N MET A 403 -1.47 -15.33 -5.82
CA MET A 403 -0.87 -15.73 -4.54
C MET A 403 -1.46 -17.05 -4.01
N LYS A 404 -2.78 -17.27 -4.14
CA LYS A 404 -3.43 -18.52 -3.76
C LYS A 404 -2.89 -19.69 -4.59
N GLY A 405 -2.80 -19.56 -5.92
CA GLY A 405 -2.24 -20.62 -6.76
C GLY A 405 -0.76 -20.93 -6.49
N PHE A 406 0.04 -19.91 -6.16
CA PHE A 406 1.40 -20.11 -5.67
C PHE A 406 1.41 -20.92 -4.36
N LEU A 407 0.55 -20.57 -3.40
CA LEU A 407 0.44 -21.26 -2.11
C LEU A 407 -0.10 -22.68 -2.26
N ASP A 408 -1.14 -22.88 -3.07
CA ASP A 408 -1.71 -24.19 -3.41
C ASP A 408 -0.62 -25.13 -3.97
N PHE A 409 0.23 -24.64 -4.87
CA PHE A 409 1.34 -25.42 -5.44
C PHE A 409 2.48 -25.64 -4.46
N ILE A 410 3.04 -24.59 -3.84
CA ILE A 410 4.25 -24.71 -2.99
C ILE A 410 3.97 -25.44 -1.67
N LEU A 411 2.69 -25.56 -1.28
CA LEU A 411 2.24 -26.37 -0.14
C LEU A 411 1.75 -27.77 -0.53
N SER A 412 1.86 -28.15 -1.80
CA SER A 412 1.49 -29.47 -2.31
C SER A 412 2.58 -30.53 -2.05
N ASN A 413 2.21 -31.78 -2.33
CA ASN A 413 3.12 -32.94 -2.32
C ASN A 413 3.89 -33.12 -3.65
N SER A 414 3.77 -32.19 -4.63
CA SER A 414 4.51 -32.29 -5.89
C SER A 414 6.02 -32.40 -5.66
N PRO A 415 6.75 -33.29 -6.37
CA PRO A 415 8.21 -33.37 -6.28
C PRO A 415 8.90 -32.03 -6.55
N ASP A 416 8.39 -31.26 -7.52
CA ASP A 416 8.91 -29.94 -7.88
C ASP A 416 8.71 -28.93 -6.73
N ALA A 417 7.58 -29.01 -6.03
CA ALA A 417 7.31 -28.20 -4.83
C ALA A 417 8.17 -28.64 -3.64
N GLN A 418 8.45 -29.94 -3.48
CA GLN A 418 9.40 -30.45 -2.48
C GLN A 418 10.81 -29.92 -2.75
N LEU A 419 11.29 -30.02 -3.99
CA LEU A 419 12.60 -29.52 -4.43
C LEU A 419 12.76 -28.01 -4.20
N LEU A 420 11.74 -27.21 -4.52
CA LEU A 420 11.74 -25.78 -4.22
C LEU A 420 11.82 -25.50 -2.70
N ARG A 421 11.12 -26.28 -1.86
CA ARG A 421 11.21 -26.18 -0.40
C ARG A 421 12.54 -26.71 0.17
N ASP A 422 13.28 -27.52 -0.58
CA ASP A 422 14.64 -27.94 -0.24
C ASP A 422 15.70 -26.90 -0.62
N ILE A 423 15.55 -26.23 -1.76
CA ILE A 423 16.50 -25.18 -2.21
C ILE A 423 16.26 -23.83 -1.50
N PHE A 424 15.00 -23.45 -1.24
CA PHE A 424 14.64 -22.09 -0.84
C PHE A 424 13.96 -21.97 0.52
N ILE A 425 14.11 -20.79 1.12
CA ILE A 425 13.22 -20.28 2.17
C ILE A 425 12.33 -19.20 1.56
N PHE A 426 11.05 -19.52 1.38
CA PHE A 426 10.06 -18.54 0.94
C PHE A 426 9.57 -17.69 2.13
N LYS A 427 9.54 -16.37 1.96
CA LYS A 427 8.89 -15.41 2.88
C LYS A 427 7.74 -14.76 2.16
N VAL A 428 6.51 -15.07 2.57
CA VAL A 428 5.30 -14.69 1.83
C VAL A 428 4.39 -13.83 2.70
N VAL A 429 4.03 -12.65 2.20
CA VAL A 429 3.01 -11.78 2.81
C VAL A 429 1.81 -11.71 1.86
N PRO A 430 0.82 -12.60 2.00
CA PRO A 430 -0.24 -12.78 1.01
C PRO A 430 -1.22 -11.60 0.94
N MET A 431 -1.27 -10.75 1.98
CA MET A 431 -2.07 -9.54 1.99
C MET A 431 -1.43 -8.42 2.81
N LEU A 432 -0.89 -7.42 2.12
CA LEU A 432 -0.23 -6.26 2.75
C LEU A 432 -1.19 -5.21 3.31
N ASN A 433 -2.41 -5.11 2.78
CA ASN A 433 -3.39 -4.08 3.16
C ASN A 433 -4.75 -4.68 3.57
N PRO A 434 -4.82 -5.52 4.62
CA PRO A 434 -6.04 -6.19 5.04
C PRO A 434 -7.17 -5.19 5.38
N ASP A 435 -6.84 -4.07 6.01
CA ASP A 435 -7.84 -3.05 6.37
C ASP A 435 -8.54 -2.46 5.14
N GLY A 436 -7.77 -2.13 4.09
CA GLY A 436 -8.33 -1.64 2.84
C GLY A 436 -9.19 -2.68 2.13
N VAL A 437 -8.80 -3.96 2.21
CA VAL A 437 -9.56 -5.10 1.65
C VAL A 437 -10.88 -5.26 2.37
N ILE A 438 -10.87 -5.21 3.70
CA ILE A 438 -12.07 -5.35 4.54
C ILE A 438 -13.11 -4.28 4.17
N VAL A 439 -12.70 -3.01 4.10
CA VAL A 439 -13.63 -1.89 3.84
C VAL A 439 -14.01 -1.68 2.37
N GLY A 440 -13.44 -2.43 1.41
CA GLY A 440 -13.71 -2.26 -0.02
C GLY A 440 -13.08 -1.02 -0.66
N ASN A 441 -11.90 -0.61 -0.20
CA ASN A 441 -11.09 0.40 -0.91
C ASN A 441 -10.53 -0.18 -2.23
N TYR A 442 -10.19 0.69 -3.17
CA TYR A 442 -9.44 0.37 -4.39
C TYR A 442 -7.91 0.47 -4.22
N ARG A 443 -7.39 1.50 -3.53
CA ARG A 443 -5.97 1.88 -3.59
C ARG A 443 -5.27 2.05 -2.24
N CYS A 444 -5.93 2.70 -1.30
CA CYS A 444 -5.34 3.21 -0.06
C CYS A 444 -5.55 2.29 1.14
N SER A 445 -4.65 2.39 2.13
CA SER A 445 -4.92 1.94 3.50
C SER A 445 -5.76 2.98 4.26
N LEU A 446 -6.13 2.69 5.51
CA LEU A 446 -6.85 3.63 6.38
C LEU A 446 -6.03 4.88 6.79
N ALA A 447 -4.78 5.00 6.35
CA ALA A 447 -4.05 6.27 6.37
C ALA A 447 -4.51 7.27 5.28
N GLY A 448 -5.35 6.82 4.34
CA GLY A 448 -5.80 7.58 3.16
C GLY A 448 -4.73 7.71 2.07
N ARG A 449 -3.74 6.79 2.01
CA ARG A 449 -2.53 6.90 1.13
C ARG A 449 -2.18 5.58 0.42
N ASP A 450 -1.63 5.66 -0.80
CA ASP A 450 -1.06 4.54 -1.57
C ASP A 450 0.16 3.96 -0.84
N LEU A 451 -0.01 2.80 -0.18
CA LEU A 451 1.05 2.14 0.60
C LEU A 451 2.34 1.89 -0.20
N ASN A 452 2.21 1.62 -1.51
CA ASN A 452 3.33 1.38 -2.41
C ASN A 452 4.05 2.70 -2.80
N ARG A 453 3.77 3.84 -2.16
CA ARG A 453 4.65 5.03 -2.20
C ARG A 453 5.48 5.21 -0.92
N HIS A 454 5.23 4.39 0.10
CA HIS A 454 5.77 4.56 1.45
C HIS A 454 6.81 3.50 1.86
N TYR A 455 7.39 2.70 0.95
CA TYR A 455 8.46 1.75 1.35
C TYR A 455 9.74 2.43 1.87
N LYS A 456 9.94 3.73 1.58
CA LYS A 456 10.99 4.56 2.22
C LYS A 456 10.61 5.15 3.59
N THR A 457 9.45 4.79 4.16
CA THR A 457 8.93 5.43 5.38
C THR A 457 9.77 5.17 6.64
N ILE A 458 9.83 6.16 7.52
CA ILE A 458 10.26 6.04 8.91
C ILE A 458 9.08 6.00 9.90
N LEU A 459 7.87 6.30 9.43
CA LEU A 459 6.64 6.32 10.21
C LEU A 459 6.09 4.89 10.31
N GLU A 460 6.53 4.17 11.33
CA GLU A 460 6.10 2.79 11.66
C GLU A 460 4.59 2.77 11.95
N GLU A 461 4.13 3.58 12.90
CA GLU A 461 2.73 3.65 13.35
C GLU A 461 1.74 3.97 12.22
N SER A 462 2.12 4.82 11.26
CA SER A 462 1.25 5.20 10.14
C SER A 462 1.22 4.18 8.99
N PHE A 463 2.26 3.34 8.86
CA PHE A 463 2.46 2.43 7.72
C PHE A 463 3.05 1.07 8.14
N PRO A 464 2.49 0.40 9.18
CA PRO A 464 3.17 -0.72 9.85
C PRO A 464 3.45 -1.87 8.88
N CYS A 465 2.45 -2.26 8.08
CA CYS A 465 2.56 -3.36 7.11
C CYS A 465 3.80 -3.24 6.21
N ILE A 466 4.10 -2.02 5.77
CA ILE A 466 5.20 -1.72 4.85
C ILE A 466 6.54 -1.58 5.59
N TRP A 467 6.53 -0.93 6.75
CA TRP A 467 7.73 -0.76 7.59
C TRP A 467 8.26 -2.11 8.09
N HIS A 468 7.38 -2.97 8.62
CA HIS A 468 7.75 -4.32 9.07
C HIS A 468 8.13 -5.23 7.89
N THR A 469 7.48 -5.13 6.73
CA THR A 469 7.87 -5.89 5.51
C THR A 469 9.31 -5.54 5.10
N ARG A 470 9.65 -4.26 4.98
CA ARG A 470 11.02 -3.83 4.64
C ARG A 470 12.02 -4.30 5.69
N ASN A 471 11.71 -4.16 6.97
CA ASN A 471 12.65 -4.50 8.04
C ASN A 471 12.83 -6.03 8.20
N MET A 472 11.81 -6.83 7.87
CA MET A 472 11.92 -8.29 7.73
C MET A 472 12.88 -8.65 6.57
N ILE A 473 12.73 -8.02 5.41
CA ILE A 473 13.60 -8.22 4.25
C ILE A 473 15.03 -7.75 4.54
N LYS A 474 15.22 -6.65 5.28
CA LYS A 474 16.56 -6.18 5.69
C LYS A 474 17.28 -7.22 6.54
N ARG A 475 16.63 -7.78 7.56
CA ARG A 475 17.21 -8.86 8.38
C ARG A 475 17.50 -10.11 7.55
N LEU A 476 16.61 -10.46 6.62
CA LEU A 476 16.81 -11.59 5.72
C LEU A 476 18.05 -11.42 4.81
N LEU A 477 18.34 -10.20 4.36
CA LEU A 477 19.56 -9.84 3.62
C LEU A 477 20.83 -9.82 4.49
N GLU A 478 20.68 -9.56 5.79
CA GLU A 478 21.77 -9.69 6.78
C GLU A 478 22.07 -11.18 7.10
N GLU A 479 21.10 -12.07 6.90
CA GLU A 479 21.23 -13.52 7.10
C GLU A 479 21.70 -14.30 5.85
N ARG A 480 21.23 -13.95 4.65
CA ARG A 480 21.39 -14.76 3.43
C ARG A 480 21.11 -14.00 2.13
N GLU A 481 21.50 -14.58 1.00
CA GLU A 481 21.09 -14.08 -0.32
C GLU A 481 19.56 -14.17 -0.50
N VAL A 482 18.92 -13.04 -0.79
CA VAL A 482 17.56 -12.98 -1.31
C VAL A 482 17.63 -12.96 -2.83
N LEU A 483 17.38 -14.12 -3.44
CA LEU A 483 17.45 -14.32 -4.89
C LEU A 483 16.48 -13.38 -5.64
N LEU A 484 15.24 -13.30 -5.15
CA LEU A 484 14.12 -12.66 -5.84
C LEU A 484 13.13 -12.02 -4.84
N TYR A 485 12.65 -10.82 -5.19
CA TYR A 485 11.50 -10.15 -4.57
C TYR A 485 10.45 -9.88 -5.65
N CYS A 486 9.19 -10.26 -5.42
CA CYS A 486 8.09 -9.90 -6.32
C CYS A 486 6.85 -9.42 -5.54
N ASP A 487 6.38 -8.24 -5.90
CA ASP A 487 5.12 -7.66 -5.41
C ASP A 487 4.04 -7.82 -6.49
N ILE A 488 2.86 -8.38 -6.16
CA ILE A 488 1.81 -8.76 -7.13
C ILE A 488 0.63 -7.77 -7.10
N HIS A 489 0.31 -7.20 -8.28
CA HIS A 489 -0.53 -6.00 -8.51
C HIS A 489 -1.59 -6.22 -9.60
N GLY A 490 -2.55 -5.29 -9.67
CA GLY A 490 -3.64 -5.27 -10.66
C GLY A 490 -3.62 -4.06 -11.59
N HIS A 491 -3.43 -4.30 -12.89
CA HIS A 491 -3.21 -3.26 -13.89
C HIS A 491 -4.48 -2.96 -14.71
N SER A 492 -5.19 -1.88 -14.37
CA SER A 492 -6.50 -1.51 -14.96
C SER A 492 -6.46 -0.91 -16.38
N ARG A 493 -5.38 -1.11 -17.15
CA ARG A 493 -5.11 -0.37 -18.41
C ARG A 493 -4.36 -1.13 -19.52
N LYS A 494 -3.95 -2.38 -19.29
CA LYS A 494 -3.32 -3.29 -20.27
C LYS A 494 -3.93 -4.67 -20.08
N SER A 495 -4.05 -5.45 -21.14
CA SER A 495 -4.31 -6.89 -21.10
C SER A 495 -3.03 -7.65 -20.68
N ASN A 496 -3.15 -8.97 -20.48
CA ASN A 496 -2.04 -9.88 -20.10
C ASN A 496 -1.46 -9.62 -18.69
N ILE A 497 -0.46 -10.43 -18.33
CA ILE A 497 0.46 -10.20 -17.21
C ILE A 497 1.81 -9.71 -17.75
N PHE A 498 2.53 -8.88 -17.00
CA PHE A 498 3.91 -8.48 -17.29
C PHE A 498 4.62 -8.04 -16.01
N LEU A 499 5.95 -8.00 -16.05
CA LEU A 499 6.78 -7.63 -14.89
C LEU A 499 7.46 -6.27 -15.16
N TYR A 500 7.31 -5.35 -14.22
CA TYR A 500 8.19 -4.18 -14.16
C TYR A 500 9.38 -4.50 -13.26
N GLY A 501 10.60 -4.16 -13.71
CA GLY A 501 11.86 -4.39 -13.01
C GLY A 501 12.65 -3.10 -12.74
N CYS A 502 13.96 -3.23 -12.50
CA CYS A 502 14.88 -2.11 -12.33
C CYS A 502 16.16 -2.39 -13.14
N ASN A 503 16.46 -1.60 -14.17
CA ASN A 503 17.69 -1.72 -14.96
C ASN A 503 18.92 -1.71 -14.05
N ASN A 504 19.86 -2.62 -14.29
CA ASN A 504 21.15 -2.59 -13.63
C ASN A 504 22.16 -1.74 -14.43
N ASN A 505 23.02 -1.02 -13.72
CA ASN A 505 24.12 -0.24 -14.28
C ASN A 505 25.48 -0.96 -14.16
N ASP A 506 25.56 -2.09 -13.43
CA ASP A 506 26.76 -2.93 -13.41
C ASP A 506 26.80 -3.85 -14.64
N HIS A 507 27.77 -3.60 -15.53
CA HIS A 507 28.00 -4.40 -16.75
C HIS A 507 28.18 -5.90 -16.48
N LYS A 508 28.62 -6.32 -15.27
CA LYS A 508 28.74 -7.74 -14.89
C LYS A 508 27.41 -8.50 -14.87
N PHE A 509 26.30 -7.78 -14.73
CA PHE A 509 24.95 -8.32 -14.61
C PHE A 509 24.02 -7.73 -15.69
N TRP A 510 24.58 -7.22 -16.79
CA TRP A 510 23.83 -6.58 -17.87
C TRP A 510 22.73 -7.51 -18.41
N LEU A 511 21.47 -7.02 -18.36
CA LEU A 511 20.25 -7.74 -18.75
C LEU A 511 19.86 -8.94 -17.86
N HIS A 512 20.58 -9.24 -16.78
CA HIS A 512 20.24 -10.37 -15.88
C HIS A 512 18.84 -10.21 -15.25
N GLU A 513 18.44 -8.97 -14.93
CA GLU A 513 17.10 -8.66 -14.40
C GLU A 513 15.96 -8.94 -15.39
N ARG A 514 16.28 -9.19 -16.67
CA ARG A 514 15.30 -9.46 -17.73
C ARG A 514 15.12 -10.96 -17.99
N VAL A 515 16.06 -11.80 -17.53
CA VAL A 515 16.06 -13.25 -17.77
C VAL A 515 14.85 -13.92 -17.13
N PHE A 516 14.56 -13.66 -15.85
CA PHE A 516 13.38 -14.26 -15.18
C PHE A 516 12.04 -13.82 -15.82
N PRO A 517 11.79 -12.52 -16.11
CA PRO A 517 10.61 -12.09 -16.87
C PRO A 517 10.48 -12.71 -18.27
N LEU A 518 11.58 -12.90 -19.01
CA LEU A 518 11.55 -13.55 -20.32
C LEU A 518 11.22 -15.05 -20.19
N MET A 519 11.87 -15.75 -19.26
CA MET A 519 11.65 -17.16 -18.98
C MET A 519 10.20 -17.44 -18.55
N LEU A 520 9.65 -16.62 -17.65
CA LEU A 520 8.23 -16.71 -17.26
C LEU A 520 7.27 -16.50 -18.45
N SER A 521 7.66 -15.69 -19.44
CA SER A 521 6.86 -15.53 -20.67
C SER A 521 6.92 -16.73 -21.61
N LYS A 522 7.99 -17.54 -21.55
CA LYS A 522 8.10 -18.80 -22.30
C LYS A 522 7.33 -19.93 -21.61
N ASN A 523 7.31 -19.95 -20.28
CA ASN A 523 6.59 -20.97 -19.51
C ASN A 523 5.08 -20.64 -19.39
N ALA A 524 4.65 -19.38 -19.54
CA ALA A 524 3.24 -18.96 -19.58
C ALA A 524 2.88 -18.07 -20.81
N PRO A 525 3.06 -18.56 -22.05
CA PRO A 525 3.02 -17.74 -23.28
C PRO A 525 1.62 -17.27 -23.70
N ASP A 526 0.58 -17.89 -23.16
CA ASP A 526 -0.83 -17.49 -23.35
C ASP A 526 -1.29 -16.45 -22.32
N LYS A 527 -0.43 -16.05 -21.37
CA LYS A 527 -0.77 -15.17 -20.23
C LYS A 527 0.22 -14.01 -20.05
N VAL A 528 1.52 -14.22 -20.27
CA VAL A 528 2.59 -13.28 -19.89
C VAL A 528 3.23 -12.63 -21.12
N SER A 529 3.24 -11.29 -21.16
CA SER A 529 3.74 -10.47 -22.26
C SER A 529 5.11 -9.88 -21.91
N PHE A 530 6.21 -10.50 -22.35
CA PHE A 530 7.55 -9.93 -22.12
C PHE A 530 7.72 -8.54 -22.74
N HIS A 531 7.16 -8.30 -23.94
CA HIS A 531 7.16 -6.98 -24.57
C HIS A 531 6.39 -5.90 -23.79
N SER A 532 5.54 -6.28 -22.82
CA SER A 532 4.85 -5.34 -21.93
C SER A 532 5.63 -5.02 -20.65
N CYS A 533 6.74 -5.72 -20.38
CA CYS A 533 7.66 -5.46 -19.27
C CYS A 533 8.38 -4.11 -19.43
N ASN A 534 8.94 -3.58 -18.35
CA ASN A 534 9.66 -2.30 -18.36
C ASN A 534 10.58 -2.17 -17.13
N PHE A 535 11.82 -1.76 -17.33
CA PHE A 535 12.84 -1.76 -16.28
C PHE A 535 13.30 -0.33 -15.91
N LYS A 536 12.75 0.69 -16.56
CA LYS A 536 13.04 2.12 -16.36
C LYS A 536 12.41 2.64 -15.07
N VAL A 537 13.24 3.03 -14.10
CA VAL A 537 12.79 3.59 -12.83
C VAL A 537 12.40 5.07 -12.98
N GLN A 538 11.11 5.37 -12.93
CA GLN A 538 10.59 6.74 -12.91
C GLN A 538 10.73 7.38 -11.51
N LYS A 539 11.00 8.69 -11.44
CA LYS A 539 11.20 9.43 -10.16
C LYS A 539 10.02 9.33 -9.19
N CYS A 540 8.78 9.28 -9.67
CA CYS A 540 7.59 9.09 -8.85
C CYS A 540 7.44 7.66 -8.28
N LYS A 541 8.22 6.70 -8.77
CA LYS A 541 8.19 5.28 -8.36
C LYS A 541 9.31 4.89 -7.40
N GLU A 542 10.19 5.82 -7.01
CA GLU A 542 11.27 5.51 -6.06
C GLU A 542 10.79 4.98 -4.69
N GLY A 543 9.57 5.32 -4.28
CA GLY A 543 8.97 4.87 -3.01
C GLY A 543 8.27 3.52 -3.07
N THR A 544 8.34 2.82 -4.21
CA THR A 544 7.73 1.49 -4.43
C THR A 544 8.54 0.36 -3.83
N GLY A 545 7.87 -0.73 -3.47
CA GLY A 545 8.49 -1.92 -2.88
C GLY A 545 9.64 -2.42 -3.72
N ARG A 546 9.38 -2.65 -5.01
CA ARG A 546 10.40 -3.00 -6.01
C ARG A 546 11.65 -2.13 -5.96
N VAL A 547 11.50 -0.81 -6.11
CA VAL A 547 12.67 0.09 -6.21
C VAL A 547 13.41 0.19 -4.88
N VAL A 548 12.73 0.02 -3.74
CA VAL A 548 13.37 -0.01 -2.42
C VAL A 548 14.11 -1.33 -2.19
N MET A 549 13.51 -2.48 -2.49
CA MET A 549 14.17 -3.79 -2.36
C MET A 549 15.37 -3.93 -3.31
N TRP A 550 15.26 -3.42 -4.53
CA TRP A 550 16.38 -3.31 -5.46
C TRP A 550 17.52 -2.46 -4.90
N ARG A 551 17.23 -1.27 -4.35
CA ARG A 551 18.23 -0.41 -3.68
C ARG A 551 18.78 -1.01 -2.36
N MET A 552 18.19 -2.08 -1.85
CA MET A 552 18.71 -2.86 -0.72
C MET A 552 19.60 -4.04 -1.16
N GLY A 553 19.77 -4.27 -2.46
CA GLY A 553 20.67 -5.29 -3.03
C GLY A 553 19.98 -6.44 -3.76
N ILE A 554 18.64 -6.48 -3.82
CA ILE A 554 17.91 -7.58 -4.48
C ILE A 554 17.86 -7.30 -5.99
N LEU A 555 18.73 -7.95 -6.76
CA LEU A 555 18.82 -7.79 -8.21
C LEU A 555 17.48 -8.11 -8.92
N ASN A 556 16.92 -9.30 -8.66
CA ASN A 556 15.64 -9.74 -9.23
C ASN A 556 14.47 -9.16 -8.42
N SER A 557 14.30 -7.84 -8.46
CA SER A 557 13.21 -7.16 -7.78
C SER A 557 12.14 -6.74 -8.79
N TYR A 558 10.92 -7.23 -8.61
CA TYR A 558 9.83 -7.08 -9.57
C TYR A 558 8.52 -6.53 -8.98
N THR A 559 7.74 -5.89 -9.85
CA THR A 559 6.31 -5.68 -9.67
C THR A 559 5.62 -6.49 -10.76
N MET A 560 4.92 -7.56 -10.40
CA MET A 560 4.09 -8.33 -11.33
C MET A 560 2.74 -7.63 -11.47
N GLU A 561 2.47 -7.11 -12.66
CA GLU A 561 1.25 -6.39 -13.01
C GLU A 561 0.36 -7.32 -13.82
N SER A 562 -0.77 -7.75 -13.25
CA SER A 562 -1.74 -8.65 -13.87
C SER A 562 -3.03 -7.90 -14.20
N THR A 563 -3.61 -8.14 -15.37
CA THR A 563 -4.81 -7.43 -15.82
C THR A 563 -6.09 -7.84 -15.08
N PHE A 564 -7.10 -6.96 -15.10
CA PHE A 564 -8.48 -7.26 -14.69
C PHE A 564 -9.36 -7.80 -15.85
N GLY A 565 -8.86 -7.76 -17.09
CA GLY A 565 -9.51 -8.33 -18.28
C GLY A 565 -9.09 -9.78 -18.48
N GLY A 566 -8.18 -10.00 -19.43
CA GLY A 566 -7.56 -11.29 -19.72
C GLY A 566 -6.49 -11.19 -20.79
N SER A 567 -6.35 -12.21 -21.64
CA SER A 567 -5.24 -12.32 -22.57
C SER A 567 -5.54 -11.78 -23.98
N THR A 568 -4.49 -11.33 -24.67
CA THR A 568 -4.45 -11.08 -26.13
C THR A 568 -3.45 -12.02 -26.82
N LEU A 569 -2.93 -13.01 -26.10
CA LEU A 569 -1.81 -13.88 -26.47
C LEU A 569 -2.23 -15.34 -26.64
N GLY A 570 -1.59 -16.01 -27.61
CA GLY A 570 -1.72 -17.45 -27.84
C GLY A 570 -3.17 -17.94 -27.88
N ASN A 571 -3.41 -19.11 -27.29
CA ASN A 571 -4.70 -19.80 -27.30
C ASN A 571 -5.75 -19.16 -26.36
N LYS A 572 -5.42 -18.07 -25.65
CA LYS A 572 -6.35 -17.30 -24.79
C LYS A 572 -6.59 -15.89 -25.28
N ARG A 573 -6.15 -15.55 -26.50
CA ARG A 573 -6.42 -14.27 -27.14
C ARG A 573 -7.92 -13.93 -27.08
N ASP A 574 -8.19 -12.71 -26.64
CA ASP A 574 -9.50 -12.07 -26.54
C ASP A 574 -10.48 -12.76 -25.58
N THR A 575 -9.94 -13.48 -24.58
CA THR A 575 -10.69 -14.11 -23.48
C THR A 575 -10.30 -13.52 -22.12
N HIS A 576 -11.27 -13.44 -21.20
CA HIS A 576 -11.03 -13.07 -19.81
C HIS A 576 -10.19 -14.11 -19.07
N PHE A 577 -9.41 -13.67 -18.09
CA PHE A 577 -8.80 -14.61 -17.14
C PHE A 577 -9.85 -15.12 -16.17
N THR A 578 -9.92 -16.45 -16.07
CA THR A 578 -10.66 -17.20 -15.06
C THR A 578 -9.89 -17.24 -13.73
N LEU A 579 -10.49 -17.80 -12.67
CA LEU A 579 -9.76 -18.10 -11.43
C LEU A 579 -8.57 -19.03 -11.67
N GLU A 580 -8.70 -19.99 -12.59
CA GLU A 580 -7.65 -20.97 -12.89
C GLU A 580 -6.48 -20.35 -13.68
N ASP A 581 -6.75 -19.35 -14.52
CA ASP A 581 -5.70 -18.58 -15.21
C ASP A 581 -4.82 -17.80 -14.22
N LEU A 582 -5.43 -17.27 -13.16
CA LEU A 582 -4.73 -16.56 -12.10
C LEU A 582 -3.94 -17.53 -11.22
N LYS A 583 -4.56 -18.63 -10.78
CA LYS A 583 -3.91 -19.65 -9.95
C LYS A 583 -2.72 -20.30 -10.69
N SER A 584 -2.91 -20.70 -11.94
CA SER A 584 -1.87 -21.35 -12.74
C SER A 584 -0.65 -20.46 -12.94
N LEU A 585 -0.79 -19.12 -13.01
CA LEU A 585 0.37 -18.22 -13.00
C LEU A 585 1.21 -18.37 -11.72
N GLY A 586 0.58 -18.60 -10.57
CA GLY A 586 1.26 -18.89 -9.30
C GLY A 586 2.09 -20.18 -9.34
N TYR A 587 1.62 -21.20 -10.07
CA TYR A 587 2.44 -22.37 -10.42
C TYR A 587 3.58 -22.01 -11.39
N HIS A 588 3.32 -21.28 -12.48
CA HIS A 588 4.36 -20.90 -13.45
C HIS A 588 5.49 -20.06 -12.82
N VAL A 589 5.24 -19.31 -11.75
CA VAL A 589 6.30 -18.65 -10.95
C VAL A 589 7.24 -19.68 -10.29
N CYS A 590 6.71 -20.76 -9.72
CA CYS A 590 7.49 -21.86 -9.15
C CYS A 590 8.26 -22.64 -10.23
N ASP A 591 7.61 -22.94 -11.35
CA ASP A 591 8.20 -23.61 -12.51
C ASP A 591 9.37 -22.79 -13.10
N THR A 592 9.18 -21.47 -13.25
CA THR A 592 10.24 -20.54 -13.67
C THR A 592 11.35 -20.44 -12.64
N LEU A 593 11.08 -20.54 -11.32
CA LEU A 593 12.12 -20.52 -10.30
C LEU A 593 13.04 -21.75 -10.36
N LEU A 594 12.53 -22.91 -10.77
CA LEU A 594 13.37 -24.09 -11.06
C LEU A 594 14.24 -23.82 -12.28
N ASP A 595 13.65 -23.43 -13.41
CA ASP A 595 14.37 -23.15 -14.66
C ASP A 595 15.42 -22.02 -14.53
N PHE A 596 15.16 -21.02 -13.69
CA PHE A 596 16.05 -19.88 -13.45
C PHE A 596 17.23 -20.23 -12.54
N CYS A 597 17.11 -21.28 -11.73
CA CYS A 597 18.10 -21.70 -10.73
C CYS A 597 18.73 -23.05 -11.02
N ASP A 598 18.45 -23.65 -12.19
CA ASP A 598 19.06 -24.90 -12.64
C ASP A 598 20.60 -24.78 -12.63
N PRO A 599 21.33 -25.65 -11.92
CA PRO A 599 22.80 -25.66 -11.89
C PRO A 599 23.46 -25.77 -13.27
N ASP A 600 22.79 -26.37 -14.26
CA ASP A 600 23.24 -26.44 -15.66
C ASP A 600 23.28 -25.06 -16.35
N ARG A 601 22.34 -24.17 -15.97
CA ARG A 601 22.20 -22.79 -16.47
C ARG A 601 21.96 -22.62 -17.99
N THR A 602 21.80 -23.68 -18.79
CA THR A 602 21.58 -23.52 -20.25
C THR A 602 20.37 -22.65 -20.57
N LYS A 603 19.22 -22.86 -19.90
CA LYS A 603 18.02 -22.02 -20.07
C LYS A 603 18.28 -20.55 -19.74
N PHE A 604 19.03 -20.27 -18.68
CA PHE A 604 19.43 -18.91 -18.29
C PHE A 604 20.31 -18.27 -19.39
N MET A 605 21.32 -18.99 -19.88
CA MET A 605 22.25 -18.50 -20.89
C MET A 605 21.58 -18.29 -22.26
N GLN A 606 20.66 -19.17 -22.66
CA GLN A 606 19.83 -19.02 -23.86
C GLN A 606 18.96 -17.75 -23.78
N CYS A 607 18.25 -17.55 -22.66
CA CYS A 607 17.47 -16.33 -22.45
C CYS A 607 18.34 -15.08 -22.46
N LEU A 608 19.55 -15.13 -21.89
CA LEU A 608 20.49 -14.00 -21.89
C LEU A 608 21.09 -13.70 -23.28
N ALA A 609 21.21 -14.69 -24.17
CA ALA A 609 21.59 -14.48 -25.56
C ALA A 609 20.45 -13.82 -26.35
N GLU A 610 19.23 -14.37 -26.27
CA GLU A 610 18.03 -13.82 -26.89
C GLU A 610 17.75 -12.36 -26.46
N LEU A 611 17.99 -12.03 -25.18
CA LEU A 611 17.87 -10.66 -24.69
C LEU A 611 18.84 -9.67 -25.34
N LYS A 612 20.04 -10.11 -25.73
CA LYS A 612 21.03 -9.28 -26.43
C LYS A 612 20.62 -9.07 -27.89
N GLU A 613 20.15 -10.13 -28.56
CA GLU A 613 19.64 -10.06 -29.93
C GLU A 613 18.41 -9.14 -30.04
N LEU A 614 17.43 -9.30 -29.13
CA LEU A 614 16.25 -8.43 -29.06
C LEU A 614 16.63 -6.96 -28.80
N LEU A 615 17.60 -6.70 -27.91
CA LEU A 615 18.09 -5.36 -27.65
C LEU A 615 18.79 -4.76 -28.87
N GLN A 616 19.65 -5.53 -29.55
CA GLN A 616 20.30 -5.10 -30.79
C GLN A 616 19.27 -4.76 -31.86
N GLN A 617 18.22 -5.57 -32.04
CA GLN A 617 17.14 -5.30 -33.00
C GLN A 617 16.38 -4.00 -32.66
N GLU A 618 16.08 -3.73 -31.38
CA GLU A 618 15.42 -2.50 -30.96
C GLU A 618 16.32 -1.26 -31.15
N ILE A 619 17.63 -1.38 -30.92
CA ILE A 619 18.62 -0.33 -31.21
C ILE A 619 18.67 -0.02 -32.71
N HIS A 620 18.89 -1.02 -33.57
CA HIS A 620 18.96 -0.83 -35.03
C HIS A 620 17.67 -0.22 -35.58
N LYS A 621 16.51 -0.64 -35.07
CA LYS A 621 15.22 -0.02 -35.41
C LYS A 621 15.18 1.46 -35.06
N LYS A 622 15.60 1.85 -33.85
CA LYS A 622 15.62 3.27 -33.44
C LYS A 622 16.57 4.13 -34.27
N PHE A 623 17.78 3.64 -34.57
CA PHE A 623 18.72 4.38 -35.43
C PHE A 623 18.16 4.59 -36.85
N LYS A 624 17.50 3.57 -37.41
CA LYS A 624 16.78 3.67 -38.69
C LYS A 624 15.60 4.64 -38.64
N GLU A 625 14.85 4.70 -37.52
CA GLU A 625 13.78 5.69 -37.30
C GLU A 625 14.31 7.12 -37.11
N LEU A 626 15.59 7.29 -36.73
CA LEU A 626 16.28 8.57 -36.56
C LEU A 626 17.04 9.04 -37.81
N GLY A 627 17.11 8.23 -38.87
CA GLY A 627 17.81 8.57 -40.11
C GLY A 627 19.34 8.64 -39.98
N GLN A 628 19.91 7.86 -39.06
CA GLN A 628 21.35 7.76 -38.86
C GLN A 628 21.84 6.36 -39.26
N ASP A 629 22.53 6.27 -40.40
CA ASP A 629 23.39 5.12 -40.70
C ASP A 629 24.65 5.20 -39.83
N MET A 630 25.16 4.04 -39.40
CA MET A 630 26.36 3.95 -38.55
C MET A 630 27.10 2.64 -38.81
N ASP A 631 28.43 2.71 -38.90
CA ASP A 631 29.28 1.54 -39.15
C ASP A 631 29.30 0.55 -37.97
N LEU A 632 29.35 -0.75 -38.31
CA LEU A 632 28.98 -1.86 -37.44
C LEU A 632 30.15 -2.43 -36.60
N GLU A 633 30.83 -1.60 -35.81
CA GLU A 633 31.95 -2.09 -34.95
C GLU A 633 32.02 -1.48 -33.52
N GLY A 634 31.02 -0.69 -33.11
CA GLY A 634 30.96 -0.09 -31.76
C GLY A 634 30.51 -1.03 -30.65
N SER A 635 30.98 -0.81 -29.40
CA SER A 635 30.56 -1.61 -28.24
C SER A 635 29.16 -1.23 -27.76
N TRP A 636 28.17 -2.06 -28.09
CA TRP A 636 26.75 -1.87 -27.74
C TRP A 636 26.45 -1.85 -26.22
N SER A 637 27.45 -2.14 -25.37
CA SER A 637 27.39 -2.01 -23.90
C SER A 637 27.14 -0.60 -23.40
N ASP A 638 27.51 0.41 -24.21
CA ASP A 638 27.68 1.79 -23.73
C ASP A 638 26.41 2.63 -23.97
N ILE A 639 25.43 2.08 -24.68
CA ILE A 639 24.13 2.72 -24.89
C ILE A 639 23.27 2.54 -23.63
N SER A 640 22.87 3.67 -23.05
CA SER A 640 21.91 3.72 -21.93
C SER A 640 20.62 2.99 -22.27
N LEU A 641 20.40 1.82 -21.64
CA LEU A 641 19.15 1.06 -21.72
C LEU A 641 17.92 1.91 -21.40
N SER A 642 18.10 2.93 -20.55
CA SER A 642 17.02 3.82 -20.16
C SER A 642 16.51 4.70 -21.31
N ASP A 643 17.30 4.98 -22.35
CA ASP A 643 16.89 5.78 -23.52
C ASP A 643 16.30 4.92 -24.65
N ILE A 644 16.56 3.61 -24.61
CA ILE A 644 15.87 2.61 -25.43
C ILE A 644 14.44 2.42 -24.90
N GLU A 645 14.25 2.24 -23.59
CA GLU A 645 12.92 1.97 -23.03
C GLU A 645 11.94 3.16 -23.10
N SER A 646 10.84 2.94 -23.83
CA SER A 646 9.69 3.86 -23.85
C SER A 646 9.04 3.96 -22.46
N SER A 647 8.55 5.14 -22.10
CA SER A 647 7.96 5.36 -20.78
C SER A 647 6.51 4.87 -20.74
N THR A 648 6.28 3.65 -20.24
CA THR A 648 4.93 3.11 -20.03
C THR A 648 4.25 3.83 -18.86
N SER A 649 3.66 4.99 -19.14
CA SER A 649 2.79 5.74 -18.22
C SER A 649 1.44 5.00 -18.06
N GLY A 650 1.49 3.82 -17.45
CA GLY A 650 0.37 2.87 -17.28
C GLY A 650 -0.19 2.85 -15.86
N SER A 651 0.68 2.65 -14.87
CA SER A 651 0.32 2.65 -13.45
C SER A 651 0.18 4.10 -12.94
N ASP A 652 -0.93 4.76 -13.32
CA ASP A 652 -1.25 6.18 -13.05
C ASP A 652 -1.24 6.52 -11.57
N SER A 653 -0.06 6.88 -11.08
CA SER A 653 0.21 7.33 -9.73
C SER A 653 1.57 8.03 -9.77
N SER A 654 1.54 9.14 -10.50
CA SER A 654 2.54 10.21 -10.57
C SER A 654 2.35 11.24 -9.45
N PHE A 655 1.15 11.30 -8.88
CA PHE A 655 0.84 12.10 -7.70
C PHE A 655 1.29 11.39 -6.43
N SER A 656 1.94 12.15 -5.55
CA SER A 656 2.21 11.77 -4.16
C SER A 656 1.05 12.25 -3.29
N ASP A 657 0.53 11.39 -2.42
CA ASP A 657 -0.59 11.74 -1.56
C ASP A 657 -0.19 12.51 -0.29
N GLY A 658 1.11 12.74 -0.09
CA GLY A 658 1.66 13.49 1.04
C GLY A 658 1.65 12.70 2.35
N LEU A 659 1.72 13.42 3.47
CA LEU A 659 1.58 12.83 4.80
C LEU A 659 0.10 12.49 5.09
N PRO A 660 -0.19 11.50 5.96
CA PRO A 660 -1.54 11.27 6.51
C PRO A 660 -2.14 12.55 7.11
N VAL A 661 -3.46 12.72 7.03
CA VAL A 661 -4.17 13.96 7.37
C VAL A 661 -3.85 14.44 8.79
N HIS A 662 -3.89 13.54 9.79
CA HIS A 662 -3.57 13.88 11.18
C HIS A 662 -2.15 14.43 11.39
N LEU A 663 -1.19 14.07 10.52
CA LEU A 663 0.18 14.61 10.58
C LEU A 663 0.36 15.93 9.82
N LEU A 664 -0.55 16.31 8.91
CA LEU A 664 -0.50 17.60 8.22
C LEU A 664 -0.70 18.74 9.23
N ASN A 665 -1.71 18.63 10.09
CA ASN A 665 -2.01 19.62 11.14
C ASN A 665 -0.80 19.81 12.09
N THR A 666 -0.19 18.72 12.55
CA THR A 666 1.01 18.78 13.40
C THR A 666 2.23 19.33 12.64
N ALA A 667 2.40 19.00 11.36
CA ALA A 667 3.47 19.52 10.54
C ALA A 667 3.32 21.03 10.32
N ASP A 668 2.11 21.54 10.12
CA ASP A 668 1.85 22.96 9.95
C ASP A 668 1.92 23.74 11.26
N GLU A 669 1.48 23.18 12.39
CA GLU A 669 1.83 23.71 13.71
C GLU A 669 3.35 23.85 13.90
N LEU A 670 4.11 22.79 13.57
CA LEU A 670 5.57 22.81 13.66
C LEU A 670 6.19 23.82 12.68
N ASN A 671 5.61 24.02 11.50
CA ASN A 671 6.04 25.02 10.54
C ASN A 671 5.69 26.45 10.99
N GLN A 672 4.54 26.66 11.61
CA GLN A 672 4.16 27.94 12.23
C GLN A 672 5.08 28.27 13.41
N LYS A 673 5.32 27.30 14.31
CA LYS A 673 6.29 27.40 15.41
C LYS A 673 7.70 27.72 14.85
N LYS A 674 8.17 27.01 13.83
CA LYS A 674 9.45 27.32 13.13
C LYS A 674 9.46 28.71 12.48
N LYS A 675 8.35 29.19 11.88
CA LYS A 675 8.21 30.55 11.35
C LYS A 675 8.28 31.61 12.47
N MET A 676 7.69 31.35 13.64
CA MET A 676 7.79 32.22 14.82
C MET A 676 9.22 32.27 15.38
N TYR A 677 9.91 31.14 15.51
CA TYR A 677 11.32 31.11 15.92
C TYR A 677 12.24 31.81 14.89
N LYS A 678 11.97 31.68 13.58
CA LYS A 678 12.68 32.47 12.55
C LYS A 678 12.38 33.96 12.64
N LYS A 679 11.14 34.39 12.92
CA LYS A 679 10.81 35.81 13.22
C LYS A 679 11.59 36.32 14.45
N LYS A 680 11.75 35.53 15.51
CA LYS A 680 12.56 35.91 16.69
C LYS A 680 14.08 35.94 16.44
N LYS A 681 14.62 35.34 15.35
CA LYS A 681 16.05 35.35 15.00
C LYS A 681 16.42 36.34 13.87
N ARG A 682 15.78 37.53 13.82
CA ARG A 682 16.24 38.68 13.01
C ARG A 682 16.25 40.00 13.78
N LYS A 683 17.19 40.12 14.73
CA LYS A 683 17.89 41.39 14.99
C LYS A 683 19.35 41.19 14.55
N PRO A 684 19.94 42.06 13.71
CA PRO A 684 21.36 41.95 13.37
C PRO A 684 22.21 42.24 14.61
N LEU A 685 23.31 41.50 14.78
CA LEU A 685 24.28 41.78 15.84
C LEU A 685 24.94 43.13 15.59
N GLN A 686 24.74 44.09 16.49
CA GLN A 686 25.47 45.35 16.47
C GLN A 686 26.98 45.09 16.56
N SER A 687 27.74 45.77 15.70
CA SER A 687 29.21 45.75 15.75
C SER A 687 29.74 46.29 17.08
N ARG A 688 30.95 45.89 17.49
CA ARG A 688 31.63 46.43 18.70
C ARG A 688 31.69 47.96 18.67
N LYS A 689 31.89 48.57 17.49
CA LYS A 689 31.95 50.03 17.28
C LYS A 689 30.59 50.71 17.50
N GLN A 690 29.47 50.05 17.19
CA GLN A 690 28.11 50.54 17.51
C GLN A 690 27.80 50.41 19.00
N ARG A 691 28.14 49.27 19.63
CA ARG A 691 27.92 49.08 21.07
C ARG A 691 28.68 50.09 21.92
N ASN A 692 29.95 50.38 21.59
CA ASN A 692 30.73 51.40 22.29
C ASN A 692 30.12 52.82 22.13
N LYS A 693 29.66 53.19 20.93
CA LYS A 693 28.94 54.48 20.74
C LYS A 693 27.63 54.54 21.54
N GLN A 694 26.90 53.44 21.66
CA GLN A 694 25.68 53.38 22.46
C GLN A 694 25.98 53.49 23.97
N TYR A 695 27.06 52.85 24.45
CA TYR A 695 27.54 53.01 25.84
C TYR A 695 27.94 54.45 26.14
N GLN A 696 28.76 55.10 25.29
CA GLN A 696 29.14 56.50 25.47
C GLN A 696 27.92 57.43 25.49
N LYS A 697 26.90 57.18 24.65
CA LYS A 697 25.67 57.99 24.63
C LYS A 697 24.75 57.70 25.83
N SER A 698 24.82 56.51 26.43
CA SER A 698 24.14 56.20 27.69
C SER A 698 24.81 56.85 28.90
N ASN A 699 26.14 56.73 29.05
CA ASN A 699 26.88 57.39 30.12
C ASN A 699 26.64 58.91 30.11
N LEU A 700 26.76 59.55 28.94
CA LEU A 700 26.55 61.00 28.84
C LEU A 700 25.14 61.42 29.24
N MET A 701 24.10 60.63 28.92
CA MET A 701 22.71 60.88 29.36
C MET A 701 22.43 60.46 30.82
N GLN A 702 23.35 59.74 31.46
CA GLN A 702 23.26 59.32 32.85
C GLN A 702 23.99 60.30 33.77
N GLU A 703 25.11 60.87 33.32
CA GLU A 703 25.81 61.98 33.99
C GLU A 703 24.96 63.25 34.01
N THR A 704 24.29 63.61 32.89
CA THR A 704 23.31 64.72 32.86
C THR A 704 22.02 64.44 33.64
N LYS A 705 21.80 63.20 34.11
CA LYS A 705 20.66 62.83 34.96
C LYS A 705 21.03 62.62 36.43
N LEU A 706 22.29 62.82 36.79
CA LEU A 706 22.77 62.85 38.17
C LEU A 706 23.16 64.27 38.62
N THR A 707 22.66 65.27 37.89
CA THR A 707 22.93 66.71 38.12
C THR A 707 21.66 67.58 38.22
N GLU A 708 20.46 66.98 38.17
CA GLU A 708 19.16 67.70 38.28
C GLU A 708 18.35 67.37 39.55
N ASP A 709 18.70 66.35 40.33
CA ASP A 709 17.95 65.92 41.54
C ASP A 709 18.82 65.92 42.81
N ALA A 710 18.96 67.08 43.46
CA ALA A 710 19.38 67.21 44.86
C ALA A 710 18.76 68.49 45.48
N PRO A 711 18.29 68.50 46.75
CA PRO A 711 17.42 69.58 47.24
C PRO A 711 18.18 70.72 47.95
N GLU A 712 17.81 71.96 47.65
CA GLU A 712 17.99 73.10 48.56
C GLU A 712 16.93 73.02 49.68
N GLY A 713 17.19 73.33 50.95
CA GLY A 713 18.42 73.61 51.70
C GLY A 713 18.09 73.48 53.20
N ALA A 714 18.92 73.80 54.20
CA ALA A 714 20.31 74.23 54.28
C ALA A 714 20.82 73.81 55.70
N GLY A 715 22.10 73.81 56.07
CA GLY A 715 23.38 74.17 55.43
C GLY A 715 24.43 74.41 56.55
N PHE A 716 25.72 74.65 56.25
CA PHE A 716 26.67 75.49 57.05
C PHE A 716 28.13 75.44 56.49
N ALA A 717 28.86 76.55 56.67
CA ALA A 717 30.33 76.68 56.82
C ALA A 717 31.35 76.23 55.72
N SER A 718 31.73 77.20 54.86
CA SER A 718 33.09 77.79 54.77
C SER A 718 34.32 77.13 54.05
N THR A 719 34.71 77.75 52.92
CA THR A 719 36.07 78.18 52.46
C THR A 719 37.17 77.26 51.85
N LEU A 720 37.84 77.82 50.79
CA LEU A 720 39.23 77.61 50.30
C LEU A 720 39.60 76.27 49.59
N GLN A 721 40.51 76.19 48.58
CA GLN A 721 40.99 77.13 47.54
C GLN A 721 41.80 76.39 46.42
N LYS A 722 41.96 77.02 45.23
CA LYS A 722 43.04 76.85 44.20
C LYS A 722 43.05 75.66 43.19
N GLN A 723 43.65 75.98 42.02
CA GLN A 723 44.05 75.14 40.87
C GLN A 723 45.61 74.97 40.87
N PRO A 724 46.41 74.70 39.79
CA PRO A 724 46.15 74.38 38.35
C PRO A 724 47.13 73.39 37.61
N ALA A 725 46.91 73.25 36.28
CA ALA A 725 47.92 73.30 35.16
C ALA A 725 48.73 72.06 34.62
N PHE A 726 48.72 71.95 33.26
CA PHE A 726 49.87 71.74 32.30
C PHE A 726 50.55 70.33 32.17
N PHE A 727 51.23 69.87 31.08
CA PHE A 727 51.27 70.14 29.60
C PHE A 727 52.18 69.10 28.82
N LYS A 728 52.11 69.02 27.45
CA LYS A 728 53.17 68.66 26.41
C LYS A 728 53.74 67.22 26.07
N ASN A 729 53.48 66.77 24.83
CA ASN A 729 54.34 66.38 23.65
C ASN A 729 55.39 65.20 23.55
N SER A 730 55.66 64.81 22.27
CA SER A 730 56.86 64.15 21.63
C SER A 730 56.95 62.58 21.57
N GLU A 731 57.64 61.86 20.64
CA GLU A 731 57.95 62.04 19.17
C GLU A 731 58.47 60.71 18.49
N ASN A 732 58.34 60.58 17.14
CA ASN A 732 59.14 59.75 16.16
C ASN A 732 59.26 58.19 16.33
N THR A 733 59.65 57.33 15.35
CA THR A 733 60.26 57.47 13.99
C THR A 733 59.93 56.27 13.03
N SER A 734 59.87 56.48 11.69
CA SER A 734 60.17 55.59 10.51
C SER A 734 59.78 54.07 10.46
N SER A 735 59.38 53.41 9.35
CA SER A 735 59.00 53.68 7.92
C SER A 735 58.54 52.33 7.25
N SER A 736 58.27 52.04 5.96
CA SER A 736 58.24 52.74 4.64
C SER A 736 57.36 51.99 3.58
N MET A 737 57.20 52.59 2.37
CA MET A 737 57.01 52.11 0.96
C MET A 737 56.49 50.68 0.56
N MET A 738 55.76 50.47 -0.57
CA MET A 738 55.26 51.37 -1.66
C MET A 738 54.03 50.79 -2.43
N LYS A 739 53.14 51.69 -2.94
CA LYS A 739 52.35 51.74 -4.23
C LYS A 739 51.75 50.46 -4.90
N ASN A 740 50.63 50.42 -5.65
CA ASN A 740 49.59 51.36 -6.17
C ASN A 740 48.42 50.53 -6.82
N GLU A 741 47.24 50.97 -7.32
CA GLU A 741 46.46 52.24 -7.35
C GLU A 741 44.91 52.01 -7.51
N LYS A 742 44.25 52.51 -8.58
CA LYS A 742 42.79 52.65 -8.89
C LYS A 742 42.61 52.82 -10.45
N PRO A 743 41.43 53.08 -11.11
CA PRO A 743 40.09 53.54 -10.63
C PRO A 743 38.75 53.12 -11.35
N ARG A 744 37.60 53.41 -10.69
CA ARG A 744 36.23 53.73 -11.25
C ARG A 744 35.46 52.62 -12.02
N LEU A 745 34.14 52.63 -12.26
CA LEU A 745 32.95 53.51 -11.96
C LEU A 745 31.74 52.54 -11.66
N ASN A 746 30.72 52.74 -10.80
CA ASN A 746 29.65 53.77 -10.68
C ASN A 746 28.78 53.88 -11.97
N GLU A 747 27.43 53.82 -12.04
CA GLU A 747 26.29 54.14 -11.12
C GLU A 747 24.98 53.30 -11.41
N LEU A 748 24.04 53.07 -10.46
CA LEU A 748 22.69 53.69 -10.20
C LEU A 748 21.62 53.58 -11.35
N ASN A 749 20.28 53.55 -11.17
CA ASN A 749 19.35 53.45 -10.01
C ASN A 749 17.90 53.03 -10.44
N GLY A 750 16.97 52.86 -9.48
CA GLY A 750 15.50 52.76 -9.70
C GLY A 750 14.97 51.32 -9.86
N ARG A 751 13.96 50.76 -9.18
CA ARG A 751 12.71 51.22 -8.48
C ARG A 751 11.67 51.87 -9.40
N ASP A 752 10.47 51.27 -9.47
CA ASP A 752 9.36 51.71 -8.59
C ASP A 752 8.25 50.65 -8.35
N LYS A 753 7.15 51.02 -7.67
CA LYS A 753 5.96 50.18 -7.36
C LYS A 753 4.61 50.89 -7.61
N GLY A 754 3.64 50.15 -8.16
CA GLY A 754 2.18 50.43 -8.09
C GLY A 754 1.41 49.31 -8.81
N THR A 755 0.49 48.51 -8.25
CA THR A 755 -0.76 48.73 -7.45
C THR A 755 -2.02 48.72 -8.34
N SER A 756 -2.66 47.55 -8.41
CA SER A 756 -4.12 47.26 -8.55
C SER A 756 -5.03 48.18 -9.37
N LEU A 757 -5.67 47.64 -10.43
CA LEU A 757 -7.14 47.60 -10.63
C LEU A 757 -7.53 46.87 -11.95
N GLY A 758 -8.83 46.62 -12.15
CA GLY A 758 -9.48 46.18 -13.40
C GLY A 758 -10.98 46.57 -13.35
N PRO A 759 -11.89 46.09 -14.25
CA PRO A 759 -11.70 45.20 -15.41
C PRO A 759 -12.43 45.66 -16.72
N SER A 760 -12.52 44.75 -17.70
CA SER A 760 -13.52 44.65 -18.80
C SER A 760 -13.26 45.28 -20.20
N LYS A 761 -13.67 44.51 -21.24
CA LYS A 761 -14.15 44.87 -22.62
C LYS A 761 -13.23 45.74 -23.54
N MET A 762 -13.16 45.60 -24.88
CA MET A 762 -13.90 44.79 -25.89
C MET A 762 -13.10 44.70 -27.23
N THR A 763 -13.56 43.87 -28.19
CA THR A 763 -13.42 44.02 -29.68
C THR A 763 -11.99 44.05 -30.30
N THR A 764 -11.49 42.95 -30.90
CA THR A 764 -11.64 42.51 -32.33
C THR A 764 -10.88 43.32 -33.39
N LEU A 765 -10.02 42.65 -34.16
CA LEU A 765 -9.65 43.01 -35.55
C LEU A 765 -9.27 41.75 -36.35
N ILE A 766 -9.38 41.81 -37.69
CA ILE A 766 -9.41 40.64 -38.61
C ILE A 766 -8.51 40.89 -39.82
N LEU A 767 -7.76 39.89 -40.29
CA LEU A 767 -7.27 39.75 -41.69
C LEU A 767 -6.77 38.30 -41.93
N THR A 768 -7.60 37.35 -42.41
CA THR A 768 -7.80 36.96 -43.83
C THR A 768 -6.57 36.48 -44.62
N LYS A 769 -6.60 35.23 -45.11
CA LYS A 769 -6.11 34.85 -46.45
C LYS A 769 -6.88 33.62 -46.98
N ASN A 770 -6.94 33.47 -48.31
CA ASN A 770 -7.93 32.62 -48.99
C ASN A 770 -7.41 31.25 -49.45
N LYS A 771 -8.35 30.39 -49.86
CA LYS A 771 -8.13 29.13 -50.59
C LYS A 771 -7.51 29.35 -51.97
N GLU A 772 -6.81 28.34 -52.48
CA GLU A 772 -6.95 27.92 -53.87
C GLU A 772 -6.78 26.38 -54.01
N ARG A 773 -6.91 25.81 -55.23
CA ARG A 773 -7.36 24.41 -55.43
C ARG A 773 -6.83 23.77 -56.73
N MET A 774 -6.17 22.61 -56.66
CA MET A 774 -6.17 21.52 -57.68
C MET A 774 -5.47 20.27 -57.09
N GLN A 775 -6.13 19.10 -57.05
CA GLN A 775 -6.18 18.00 -58.06
C GLN A 775 -4.98 17.03 -58.07
N ARG A 776 -5.24 15.78 -57.66
CA ARG A 776 -4.96 14.46 -58.33
C ARG A 776 -5.19 13.36 -57.27
N GLU A 777 -6.26 12.57 -57.37
CA GLU A 777 -6.42 11.32 -58.15
C GLU A 777 -6.29 10.08 -57.23
N LYS A 778 -7.31 9.22 -57.27
CA LYS A 778 -7.30 7.86 -56.73
C LYS A 778 -7.72 6.91 -57.87
N PRO A 779 -7.03 5.78 -58.10
CA PRO A 779 -7.69 4.60 -58.64
C PRO A 779 -8.51 3.93 -57.54
N GLY A 780 -9.57 3.22 -57.93
CA GLY A 780 -10.31 2.31 -57.07
C GLY A 780 -11.14 1.37 -57.93
N PHE A 781 -11.54 0.23 -57.38
CA PHE A 781 -12.55 -0.62 -57.99
C PHE A 781 -13.48 -1.21 -56.92
N THR A 782 -14.75 -1.28 -57.27
CA THR A 782 -15.85 -1.87 -56.52
C THR A 782 -16.06 -3.33 -56.92
N VAL A 783 -16.72 -4.10 -56.05
CA VAL A 783 -17.83 -5.04 -56.36
C VAL A 783 -18.56 -5.34 -55.03
N SER A 784 -19.80 -5.79 -55.11
CA SER A 784 -20.76 -5.89 -53.98
C SER A 784 -21.41 -7.28 -53.85
N CYS A 785 -22.33 -7.39 -52.88
CA CYS A 785 -23.39 -8.40 -52.73
C CYS A 785 -23.11 -9.63 -51.84
N SER A 786 -24.22 -10.23 -51.38
CA SER A 786 -24.33 -11.03 -50.14
C SER A 786 -24.90 -12.46 -50.42
N PRO A 787 -25.47 -13.23 -49.47
CA PRO A 787 -24.88 -14.53 -49.10
C PRO A 787 -25.70 -15.77 -49.49
N LYS A 788 -25.05 -16.94 -49.60
CA LYS A 788 -25.68 -18.28 -49.60
C LYS A 788 -24.87 -19.31 -48.77
N ARG A 789 -25.37 -20.54 -48.65
CA ARG A 789 -25.29 -21.41 -47.45
C ARG A 789 -24.90 -22.86 -47.79
N ASN A 790 -24.20 -23.55 -46.88
CA ASN A 790 -23.80 -24.99 -46.87
C ASN A 790 -22.85 -25.43 -48.02
N THR A 791 -21.71 -26.10 -47.75
CA THR A 791 -21.61 -27.48 -47.19
C THR A 791 -20.22 -27.77 -46.56
N ASN A 792 -20.09 -28.94 -45.94
CA ASN A 792 -18.89 -29.50 -45.27
C ASN A 792 -18.46 -30.81 -45.98
N PRO A 793 -17.27 -31.43 -45.74
CA PRO A 793 -16.08 -30.98 -45.00
C PRO A 793 -14.73 -31.31 -45.72
N SER A 794 -13.64 -31.43 -44.94
CA SER A 794 -12.36 -32.12 -45.20
C SER A 794 -11.30 -31.42 -46.08
N GLN A 795 -10.27 -30.87 -45.41
CA GLN A 795 -8.84 -31.10 -45.69
C GLN A 795 -8.02 -30.66 -44.46
N GLU A 796 -6.90 -31.35 -44.17
CA GLU A 796 -6.04 -31.05 -43.02
C GLU A 796 -5.00 -29.97 -43.36
N PRO A 797 -4.72 -29.00 -42.48
CA PRO A 797 -3.53 -28.16 -42.57
C PRO A 797 -2.30 -28.87 -41.95
N ALA A 798 -1.13 -28.66 -42.57
CA ALA A 798 0.15 -29.25 -42.14
C ALA A 798 0.63 -28.74 -40.76
N PRO A 799 1.48 -29.51 -40.03
CA PRO A 799 1.89 -29.15 -38.67
C PRO A 799 2.97 -28.05 -38.63
N ASP A 800 2.65 -26.91 -38.00
CA ASP A 800 3.64 -25.87 -37.67
C ASP A 800 4.72 -26.40 -36.72
N THR A 801 5.99 -26.23 -37.11
CA THR A 801 7.17 -26.63 -36.33
C THR A 801 7.33 -25.77 -35.07
N LYS A 802 6.97 -26.33 -33.92
CA LYS A 802 7.30 -25.77 -32.60
C LYS A 802 8.78 -26.04 -32.23
N PRO A 803 9.50 -25.09 -31.62
CA PRO A 803 10.79 -25.39 -30.99
C PRO A 803 10.55 -26.32 -29.79
N ASN A 804 10.91 -27.59 -29.96
CA ASN A 804 10.54 -28.65 -29.01
C ASN A 804 11.47 -28.65 -27.79
N TRP A 805 11.07 -27.99 -26.70
CA TRP A 805 11.82 -27.99 -25.43
C TRP A 805 11.80 -29.39 -24.79
N SER A 806 12.84 -30.18 -25.07
CA SER A 806 12.96 -31.57 -24.62
C SER A 806 13.05 -31.67 -23.09
N ARG A 807 11.96 -32.12 -22.47
CA ARG A 807 11.82 -32.25 -21.01
C ARG A 807 12.58 -33.48 -20.49
N ASN A 808 13.90 -33.35 -20.35
CA ASN A 808 14.76 -34.38 -19.75
C ASN A 808 14.33 -34.66 -18.30
N ARG A 809 13.71 -35.81 -18.07
CA ARG A 809 13.46 -36.35 -16.73
C ARG A 809 14.76 -36.97 -16.21
N TYR A 810 15.26 -36.48 -15.06
CA TYR A 810 16.41 -37.06 -14.39
C TYR A 810 16.15 -38.53 -13.98
N PRO A 811 16.99 -39.49 -14.39
CA PRO A 811 17.04 -40.81 -13.76
C PRO A 811 17.76 -40.70 -12.41
N ALA A 812 17.25 -41.39 -11.38
CA ALA A 812 17.90 -41.41 -10.08
C ALA A 812 19.15 -42.31 -10.08
N THR A 813 20.34 -41.73 -9.88
CA THR A 813 21.61 -42.46 -9.80
C THR A 813 22.22 -42.42 -8.40
N LYS A 814 22.84 -43.54 -8.00
CA LYS A 814 23.42 -43.75 -6.66
C LYS A 814 24.71 -42.94 -6.47
N GLY A 815 25.01 -42.59 -5.23
CA GLY A 815 26.14 -41.70 -4.90
C GLY A 815 27.52 -42.31 -5.08
N GLY A 816 28.51 -41.44 -5.35
CA GLY A 816 29.94 -41.71 -5.29
C GLY A 816 30.64 -40.67 -4.41
N ARG A 817 31.74 -41.06 -3.75
CA ARG A 817 32.58 -40.16 -2.95
C ARG A 817 33.63 -39.47 -3.83
N THR A 818 33.79 -38.16 -3.69
CA THR A 818 35.01 -37.45 -4.10
C THR A 818 35.36 -36.32 -3.14
N THR A 819 36.51 -36.49 -2.47
CA THR A 819 37.46 -35.46 -1.96
C THR A 819 36.98 -34.01 -1.87
N ALA A 820 36.87 -33.49 -0.65
CA ALA A 820 36.75 -32.05 -0.38
C ALA A 820 38.12 -31.34 -0.45
N VAL A 821 38.14 -30.09 -0.93
CA VAL A 821 39.28 -29.17 -0.83
C VAL A 821 39.05 -28.25 0.37
N VAL A 822 40.06 -28.09 1.22
CA VAL A 822 39.99 -27.31 2.46
C VAL A 822 40.65 -25.95 2.29
N TYR A 823 39.97 -24.89 2.74
CA TYR A 823 40.59 -23.61 3.08
C TYR A 823 40.18 -23.21 4.53
N PRO A 824 41.04 -22.50 5.28
CA PRO A 824 40.98 -22.47 6.73
C PRO A 824 39.92 -21.53 7.31
N SER A 825 39.42 -21.90 8.49
CA SER A 825 38.51 -21.11 9.32
C SER A 825 39.20 -19.93 10.00
N LEU A 826 38.48 -18.81 10.17
CA LEU A 826 38.76 -17.83 11.22
C LEU A 826 37.87 -18.11 12.44
N HIS A 827 38.41 -17.92 13.65
CA HIS A 827 37.74 -18.33 14.88
C HIS A 827 36.62 -17.39 15.33
N ILE A 828 35.52 -18.00 15.82
CA ILE A 828 34.51 -17.34 16.64
C ILE A 828 34.92 -17.47 18.10
N TYR A 829 34.86 -16.39 18.87
CA TYR A 829 34.90 -16.44 20.33
C TYR A 829 33.47 -16.52 20.88
N THR A 830 33.12 -17.66 21.48
CA THR A 830 31.89 -17.89 22.25
C THR A 830 32.23 -17.99 23.74
N TYR A 831 31.61 -17.18 24.60
CA TYR A 831 31.45 -17.44 26.04
C TYR A 831 30.50 -16.40 26.68
N PRO A 832 29.75 -16.77 27.74
CA PRO A 832 29.15 -18.07 28.05
C PRO A 832 27.62 -18.07 27.81
#